data_AF-A0A1Y1XVU5-F1
#
_entry.id   AF-A0A1Y1XVU5-F1
#
_cell.length_a   1.000
_cell.length_b   1.000
_cell.length_c   1.000
_cell.angle_alpha   90.00
_cell.angle_beta   90.00
_cell.angle_gamma   90.00
#
_symmetry.space_group_name_H-M   'P 1'
#
loop_
_entity.id
_entity.type
_entity.pdbx_description
1 polymer ?
#
loop_
_entity_poly.entity_id
_entity_poly.type
_entity_poly.pdbx_seq_one_letter_code
_entity_poly.pdbx_strand_id
1 'polypeptide(L)'
;MVLPRRINPVFYSFEILVANEFHGVNFPCDQFVPSGPGYNTNGNSFICNTVGAVAGQTFVSGDAYIEQAYQYSWSHVWRNFGILIAFLIFFMVLYFIAVEVNSSTTNTAEQLVFQRGHVPAYMLNNGKEPSDEEKGGAADAGQESGAGDVSAIEEQKGIFTWRDVVYDIEIKGEPRRLLDHVSGFVKPGTMTALMGVSGAGKTTLLDALAQRTTMGVITGDMLVNGNPLDAAFQRSTGYVQQQDLHLETATVRESLRFSAMLRQPKTVSKEEKYAYVEEVIKMLSMADFANAVVGVPGEGLNVEQRKLLTIGVELAAKPKLLLFLDEPTSGLDSQSSWSIISFLKKLSNAGQAILCTIHQPSAILFQEFDRLLFLARGGKTVYFGEIGENSQELLYYFENNGARQCGEDENPAEYMLEIVNAGKNEQGREWFDVWNESDNAQEVQRQIDALHEEKKRERLNIAKESGGGTYAMPLTTQIWECTYRAFQQYWRMPSYVMAKFGLCAIAGLFIGFSFYKANTTQAGMSTILFSAFMMTTIFSSLVQQIHPLFVSQRSLYEVRERPSKAYSWVAFMFANIIVEIPYSIFAAVLAFACFYYPVVGTSQSSERQGLILLYMIELLVFASTFAAMTIAALPNAETASGLVSLLMLMSILFNGVLQAPTGLPGFWIFMYRVSPFTYWIGGIVSTMLAGRPVECSANELSIFNPPSGETCGAYLQNYISAAGGALQNPGATADCMYCPLTVADQFLAGSWIYYSERWRNFGIMFAFIGFNVFMAILTYWLFRVANLSSLKNLFHKTKTGSKATDTAKEGAKKVTA
;
A
#
# COMPACT_ATOMS: atom_id res chain seq x y z
N MET A 1 -40.11 0.45 -11.85
CA MET A 1 -39.06 1.46 -11.58
C MET A 1 -39.58 2.80 -11.05
N VAL A 2 -40.78 2.88 -10.44
CA VAL A 2 -41.34 4.16 -9.95
C VAL A 2 -40.91 4.49 -8.51
N LEU A 3 -40.59 3.48 -7.68
CA LEU A 3 -40.13 3.67 -6.30
C LEU A 3 -38.75 4.37 -6.19
N PRO A 4 -37.72 4.02 -7.00
CA PRO A 4 -36.39 4.65 -6.90
C PRO A 4 -36.38 6.14 -7.25
N ARG A 5 -37.27 6.58 -8.16
CA ARG A 5 -37.32 7.99 -8.62
C ARG A 5 -37.70 8.95 -7.49
N ARG A 6 -38.55 8.52 -6.54
CA ARG A 6 -39.06 9.38 -5.45
C ARG A 6 -38.17 9.45 -4.21
N ILE A 7 -37.17 8.56 -4.10
CA ILE A 7 -36.27 8.48 -2.94
C ILE A 7 -34.89 9.10 -3.27
N ASN A 8 -34.63 9.46 -4.53
CA ASN A 8 -33.36 10.01 -4.97
C ASN A 8 -33.34 11.56 -4.87
N PRO A 9 -32.57 12.17 -3.95
CA PRO A 9 -32.48 13.63 -3.84
C PRO A 9 -31.87 14.27 -5.10
N VAL A 10 -30.93 13.60 -5.78
CA VAL A 10 -30.27 14.13 -6.98
C VAL A 10 -31.27 14.35 -8.12
N PHE A 11 -32.30 13.49 -8.23
CA PHE A 11 -33.37 13.66 -9.23
C PHE A 11 -34.11 15.00 -9.04
N TYR A 12 -34.48 15.32 -7.80
CA TYR A 12 -35.18 16.57 -7.48
C TYR A 12 -34.30 17.79 -7.71
N SER A 13 -33.01 17.72 -7.34
CA SER A 13 -32.04 18.78 -7.63
C SER A 13 -31.84 19.00 -9.13
N PHE A 14 -31.71 17.93 -9.91
CA PHE A 14 -31.51 18.02 -11.35
C PHE A 14 -32.74 18.59 -12.07
N GLU A 15 -33.95 18.16 -11.72
CA GLU A 15 -35.19 18.73 -12.26
C GLU A 15 -35.30 20.23 -11.96
N ILE A 16 -34.95 20.67 -10.74
CA ILE A 16 -34.93 22.11 -10.39
C ILE A 16 -33.97 22.89 -11.29
N LEU A 17 -32.72 22.43 -11.40
CA LEU A 17 -31.69 23.14 -12.15
C LEU A 17 -32.05 23.23 -13.64
N VAL A 18 -32.46 22.12 -14.25
CA VAL A 18 -32.83 22.08 -15.67
C VAL A 18 -34.10 22.89 -15.93
N ALA A 19 -35.15 22.71 -15.12
CA ALA A 19 -36.40 23.44 -15.32
C ALA A 19 -36.21 24.95 -15.10
N ASN A 20 -35.34 25.38 -14.18
CA ASN A 20 -35.08 26.80 -13.97
C ASN A 20 -34.27 27.42 -15.13
N GLU A 21 -33.31 26.69 -15.69
CA GLU A 21 -32.45 27.19 -16.79
C GLU A 21 -33.18 27.24 -18.14
N PHE A 22 -34.08 26.29 -18.40
CA PHE A 22 -34.78 26.16 -19.70
C PHE A 22 -36.10 26.95 -19.75
N HIS A 23 -36.62 27.40 -18.61
CA HIS A 23 -37.92 28.06 -18.54
C HIS A 23 -37.94 29.41 -19.25
N GLY A 24 -38.89 29.60 -20.16
CA GLY A 24 -39.06 30.86 -20.90
C GLY A 24 -37.94 31.16 -21.91
N VAL A 25 -37.04 30.21 -22.19
CA VAL A 25 -35.95 30.36 -23.17
C VAL A 25 -36.33 29.65 -24.48
N ASN A 26 -36.16 30.34 -25.60
CA ASN A 26 -36.34 29.78 -26.95
C ASN A 26 -34.97 29.52 -27.58
N PHE A 27 -34.68 28.27 -27.91
CA PHE A 27 -33.42 27.86 -28.53
C PHE A 27 -33.54 27.86 -30.05
N PRO A 28 -32.71 28.61 -30.79
CA PRO A 28 -32.72 28.58 -32.25
C PRO A 28 -32.28 27.20 -32.75
N CYS A 29 -32.88 26.74 -33.85
CA CYS A 29 -32.57 25.42 -34.39
C CYS A 29 -31.23 25.41 -35.14
N ASP A 30 -30.37 24.45 -34.81
CA ASP A 30 -29.07 24.25 -35.47
C ASP A 30 -29.22 23.61 -36.86
N GLN A 31 -30.17 22.67 -37.00
CA GLN A 31 -30.46 21.99 -38.26
C GLN A 31 -31.97 21.81 -38.50
N PHE A 32 -32.38 22.02 -39.74
CA PHE A 32 -33.74 21.79 -40.23
C PHE A 32 -33.85 20.49 -41.00
N VAL A 33 -35.01 19.84 -40.87
CA VAL A 33 -35.39 18.62 -41.60
C VAL A 33 -36.65 18.92 -42.41
N PRO A 34 -36.63 18.78 -43.74
CA PRO A 34 -35.44 18.61 -44.59
C PRO A 34 -34.64 19.92 -44.75
N SER A 35 -33.36 19.81 -45.11
CA SER A 35 -32.48 20.93 -45.46
C SER A 35 -31.71 20.63 -46.75
N GLY A 36 -31.44 21.67 -47.55
CA GLY A 36 -30.68 21.56 -48.80
C GLY A 36 -31.35 22.23 -50.00
N PRO A 37 -30.74 22.16 -51.19
CA PRO A 37 -31.26 22.79 -52.41
C PRO A 37 -32.64 22.22 -52.78
N GLY A 38 -33.65 23.07 -52.90
CA GLY A 38 -35.03 22.68 -53.24
C GLY A 38 -35.99 22.57 -52.05
N TYR A 39 -35.51 22.73 -50.82
CA TYR A 39 -36.35 22.79 -49.61
C TYR A 39 -36.47 24.23 -49.11
N ASN A 40 -37.70 24.75 -49.03
CA ASN A 40 -37.99 26.09 -48.51
C ASN A 40 -38.50 26.00 -47.08
N THR A 41 -38.02 26.88 -46.18
CA THR A 41 -38.48 26.96 -44.78
C THR A 41 -39.79 27.74 -44.64
N ASN A 42 -40.78 27.45 -45.50
CA ASN A 42 -42.06 28.16 -45.53
C ASN A 42 -43.19 27.23 -45.06
N GLY A 43 -44.03 27.73 -44.14
CA GLY A 43 -45.17 26.96 -43.59
C GLY A 43 -44.72 25.78 -42.73
N ASN A 44 -45.52 24.71 -42.70
CA ASN A 44 -45.28 23.53 -41.84
C ASN A 44 -44.50 22.41 -42.54
N SER A 45 -43.68 22.77 -43.54
CA SER A 45 -42.93 21.84 -44.39
C SER A 45 -41.53 21.48 -43.90
N PHE A 46 -41.14 22.07 -42.77
CA PHE A 46 -39.87 21.80 -42.11
C PHE A 46 -40.08 21.68 -40.60
N ILE A 47 -39.16 21.00 -39.92
CA ILE A 47 -39.10 20.91 -38.47
C ILE A 47 -37.63 20.92 -38.02
N CYS A 48 -37.38 21.28 -36.77
CA CYS A 48 -36.06 21.17 -36.17
C CYS A 48 -35.74 19.73 -35.80
N ASN A 49 -34.49 19.30 -35.99
CA ASN A 49 -34.04 17.94 -35.67
C ASN A 49 -33.81 17.72 -34.16
N THR A 50 -34.82 17.96 -33.33
CA THR A 50 -34.75 17.77 -31.88
C THR A 50 -36.13 17.50 -31.28
N VAL A 51 -36.14 16.87 -30.10
CA VAL A 51 -37.38 16.51 -29.38
C VAL A 51 -38.09 17.79 -28.91
N GLY A 52 -39.43 17.80 -28.95
CA GLY A 52 -40.22 18.98 -28.53
C GLY A 52 -40.28 20.11 -29.58
N ALA A 53 -39.72 19.91 -30.77
CA ALA A 53 -39.86 20.83 -31.89
C ALA A 53 -41.29 20.81 -32.46
N VAL A 54 -41.75 21.95 -32.96
CA VAL A 54 -43.04 22.10 -33.64
C VAL A 54 -42.79 22.44 -35.11
N ALA A 55 -43.50 21.77 -36.02
CA ALA A 55 -43.37 22.01 -37.45
C ALA A 55 -43.64 23.48 -37.80
N GLY A 56 -42.79 24.05 -38.66
CA GLY A 56 -42.87 25.45 -39.10
C GLY A 56 -42.24 26.49 -38.16
N GLN A 57 -41.72 26.08 -36.99
CA GLN A 57 -40.98 26.98 -36.09
C GLN A 57 -39.48 26.90 -36.34
N THR A 58 -38.79 28.03 -36.23
CA THR A 58 -37.32 28.14 -36.34
C THR A 58 -36.60 28.06 -34.99
N PHE A 59 -37.35 27.84 -33.92
CA PHE A 59 -36.86 27.70 -32.56
C PHE A 59 -37.62 26.57 -31.85
N VAL A 60 -37.04 26.07 -30.76
CA VAL A 60 -37.67 25.12 -29.85
C VAL A 60 -37.80 25.77 -28.48
N SER A 61 -39.00 25.73 -27.91
CA SER A 61 -39.25 26.21 -26.55
C SER A 61 -38.58 25.27 -25.55
N GLY A 62 -37.80 25.82 -24.61
CA GLY A 62 -37.14 25.06 -23.56
C GLY A 62 -38.13 24.27 -22.69
N ASP A 63 -39.30 24.86 -22.39
CA ASP A 63 -40.38 24.20 -21.64
C ASP A 63 -40.93 22.97 -22.39
N ALA A 64 -41.16 23.08 -23.71
CA ALA A 64 -41.63 21.96 -24.52
C ALA A 64 -40.56 20.85 -24.63
N TYR A 65 -39.28 21.22 -24.74
CA TYR A 65 -38.17 20.28 -24.77
C TYR A 65 -38.08 19.48 -23.45
N ILE A 66 -38.07 20.14 -22.29
CA ILE A 66 -37.92 19.44 -21.00
C ILE A 66 -39.14 18.58 -20.64
N GLU A 67 -40.34 19.00 -21.07
CA GLU A 67 -41.57 18.23 -20.87
C GLU A 67 -41.57 16.95 -21.71
N GLN A 68 -41.23 17.05 -23.01
CA GLN A 68 -41.25 15.90 -23.92
C GLN A 68 -40.06 14.95 -23.73
N ALA A 69 -38.88 15.48 -23.40
CA ALA A 69 -37.67 14.68 -23.23
C ALA A 69 -37.54 14.05 -21.83
N TYR A 70 -37.95 14.76 -20.77
CA TYR A 70 -37.71 14.34 -19.38
C TYR A 70 -38.98 14.25 -18.51
N GLN A 71 -40.14 14.69 -19.01
CA GLN A 71 -41.37 14.85 -18.22
C GLN A 71 -41.19 15.81 -17.03
N TYR A 72 -40.40 16.87 -17.22
CA TYR A 72 -40.15 17.91 -16.22
C TYR A 72 -41.04 19.11 -16.45
N SER A 73 -41.40 19.79 -15.36
CA SER A 73 -42.23 20.99 -15.40
C SER A 73 -41.70 22.04 -14.44
N TRP A 74 -41.70 23.30 -14.85
CA TRP A 74 -41.29 24.42 -14.00
C TRP A 74 -42.16 24.55 -12.74
N SER A 75 -43.43 24.12 -12.79
CA SER A 75 -44.33 24.09 -11.62
C SER A 75 -43.79 23.27 -10.45
N HIS A 76 -42.84 22.36 -10.70
CA HIS A 76 -42.24 21.48 -9.70
C HIS A 76 -41.09 22.11 -8.91
N VAL A 77 -40.54 23.26 -9.33
CA VAL A 77 -39.30 23.84 -8.76
C VAL A 77 -39.40 24.03 -7.24
N TRP A 78 -40.40 24.76 -6.77
CA TRP A 78 -40.56 25.04 -5.32
C TRP A 78 -40.97 23.82 -4.50
N ARG A 79 -41.77 22.93 -5.08
CA ARG A 79 -42.13 21.64 -4.46
C ARG A 79 -40.88 20.80 -4.22
N ASN A 80 -40.04 20.66 -5.25
CA ASN A 80 -38.82 19.86 -5.20
C ASN A 80 -37.80 20.46 -4.23
N PHE A 81 -37.69 21.80 -4.15
CA PHE A 81 -36.83 22.47 -3.18
C PHE A 81 -37.23 22.16 -1.73
N GLY A 82 -38.54 22.22 -1.43
CA GLY A 82 -39.06 21.81 -0.12
C GLY A 82 -38.77 20.35 0.22
N ILE A 83 -38.84 19.45 -0.76
CA ILE A 83 -38.49 18.03 -0.60
C ILE A 83 -37.00 17.86 -0.27
N LEU A 84 -36.09 18.62 -0.90
CA LEU A 84 -34.65 18.56 -0.60
C LEU A 84 -34.33 19.01 0.84
N ILE A 85 -35.00 20.06 1.33
CA ILE A 85 -34.88 20.50 2.72
C ILE A 85 -35.35 19.40 3.68
N ALA A 86 -36.48 18.74 3.36
CA ALA A 86 -36.98 17.63 4.18
C ALA A 86 -35.99 16.46 4.24
N PHE A 87 -35.37 16.10 3.10
CA PHE A 87 -34.31 15.09 3.09
C PHE A 87 -33.11 15.49 3.96
N LEU A 88 -32.65 16.74 3.86
CA LEU A 88 -31.54 17.24 4.66
C LEU A 88 -31.81 17.08 6.17
N ILE A 89 -32.97 17.54 6.63
CA ILE A 89 -33.36 17.45 8.04
C ILE A 89 -33.45 15.99 8.47
N PHE A 90 -34.11 15.14 7.68
CA PHE A 90 -34.26 13.72 7.98
C PHE A 90 -32.91 13.01 8.13
N PHE A 91 -32.00 13.18 7.16
CA PHE A 91 -30.69 12.53 7.22
C PHE A 91 -29.78 13.10 8.32
N MET A 92 -29.88 14.39 8.64
CA MET A 92 -29.19 14.97 9.80
C MET A 92 -29.66 14.35 11.12
N VAL A 93 -30.98 14.23 11.32
CA VAL A 93 -31.54 13.60 12.53
C VAL A 93 -31.08 12.14 12.64
N LEU A 94 -31.16 11.38 11.55
CA LEU A 94 -30.72 9.98 11.53
C LEU A 94 -29.22 9.84 11.80
N TYR A 95 -28.41 10.73 11.23
CA TYR A 95 -26.96 10.78 11.51
C TYR A 95 -26.67 11.02 12.99
N PHE A 96 -27.32 12.02 13.62
CA PHE A 96 -27.14 12.29 15.04
C PHE A 96 -27.55 11.11 15.93
N ILE A 97 -28.68 10.45 15.62
CA ILE A 97 -29.11 9.24 16.34
C ILE A 97 -28.09 8.11 16.20
N ALA A 98 -27.59 7.86 14.98
CA ALA A 98 -26.63 6.79 14.73
C ALA A 98 -25.29 7.02 15.46
N VAL A 99 -24.81 8.27 15.50
CA VAL A 99 -23.61 8.64 16.25
C VAL A 99 -23.79 8.43 17.74
N GLU A 100 -24.95 8.82 18.30
CA GLU A 100 -25.25 8.66 19.72
C GLU A 100 -25.26 7.17 20.13
N VAL A 101 -25.90 6.31 19.32
CA VAL A 101 -26.04 4.87 19.60
C VAL A 101 -24.73 4.10 19.43
N ASN A 102 -23.83 4.54 18.54
CA ASN A 102 -22.59 3.81 18.21
C ASN A 102 -21.37 4.24 19.05
N SER A 103 -21.56 4.91 20.19
CA SER A 103 -20.48 5.46 21.03
C SER A 103 -19.75 4.46 21.93
N SER A 104 -20.04 3.15 21.82
CA SER A 104 -19.35 2.12 22.60
C SER A 104 -18.16 1.50 21.84
N THR A 105 -16.95 1.83 22.26
CA THR A 105 -15.73 1.10 21.85
C THR A 105 -15.56 -0.10 22.78
N THR A 106 -15.91 -1.29 22.29
CA THR A 106 -15.69 -2.53 23.03
C THR A 106 -14.24 -2.96 22.81
N ASN A 107 -13.39 -2.84 23.84
CA ASN A 107 -12.09 -3.50 23.87
C ASN A 107 -12.35 -5.01 24.02
N THR A 108 -12.27 -5.76 22.92
CA THR A 108 -12.28 -7.23 22.95
C THR A 108 -10.99 -7.75 23.59
N ALA A 109 -11.13 -8.71 24.50
CA ALA A 109 -10.01 -9.42 25.12
C ALA A 109 -9.17 -10.16 24.07
N GLU A 110 -7.85 -10.24 24.29
CA GLU A 110 -6.91 -10.90 23.38
C GLU A 110 -7.19 -12.41 23.28
N GLN A 111 -7.58 -12.88 22.09
CA GLN A 111 -7.85 -14.30 21.84
C GLN A 111 -6.91 -14.88 20.78
N LEU A 112 -6.28 -16.02 21.09
CA LEU A 112 -5.48 -16.78 20.13
C LEU A 112 -6.38 -17.38 19.04
N VAL A 113 -5.99 -17.15 17.78
CA VAL A 113 -6.70 -17.67 16.60
C VAL A 113 -5.84 -18.76 15.95
N PHE A 114 -6.38 -19.96 15.79
CA PHE A 114 -5.67 -21.11 15.19
C PHE A 114 -6.20 -21.47 13.81
N GLN A 115 -5.35 -22.11 12.98
CA GLN A 115 -5.82 -22.78 11.77
C GLN A 115 -6.84 -23.88 12.13
N ARG A 116 -7.83 -24.10 11.25
CA ARG A 116 -8.83 -25.16 11.43
C ARG A 116 -8.12 -26.51 11.64
N GLY A 117 -8.52 -27.23 12.69
CA GLY A 117 -7.98 -28.55 13.04
C GLY A 117 -6.60 -28.56 13.71
N HIS A 118 -6.01 -27.39 14.02
CA HIS A 118 -4.69 -27.26 14.64
C HIS A 118 -4.74 -26.64 16.05
N VAL A 119 -5.92 -26.59 16.66
CA VAL A 119 -6.07 -26.18 18.06
C VAL A 119 -5.45 -27.25 18.95
N PRO A 120 -4.59 -26.89 19.92
CA PRO A 120 -4.01 -27.86 20.85
C PRO A 120 -5.08 -28.64 21.61
N ALA A 121 -4.86 -29.95 21.79
CA ALA A 121 -5.84 -30.86 22.38
C ALA A 121 -6.28 -30.46 23.82
N TYR A 122 -5.39 -29.83 24.58
CA TYR A 122 -5.70 -29.36 25.94
C TYR A 122 -6.68 -28.17 25.94
N MET A 123 -6.62 -27.28 24.94
CA MET A 123 -7.58 -26.16 24.81
C MET A 123 -8.97 -26.63 24.38
N LEU A 124 -9.06 -27.71 23.62
CA LEU A 124 -10.34 -28.30 23.20
C LEU A 124 -11.09 -28.94 24.38
N ASN A 125 -10.37 -29.48 25.36
CA ASN A 125 -10.96 -30.14 26.54
C ASN A 125 -11.44 -29.14 27.61
N ASN A 126 -10.85 -27.94 27.70
CA ASN A 126 -11.26 -26.90 28.65
C ASN A 126 -12.45 -26.04 28.18
N GLY A 127 -12.95 -26.23 26.95
CA GLY A 127 -14.06 -25.45 26.37
C GLY A 127 -15.46 -25.71 26.97
N LYS A 128 -15.57 -26.26 28.19
CA LYS A 128 -16.84 -26.50 28.89
C LYS A 128 -17.07 -25.67 30.16
N GLU A 129 -16.09 -24.89 30.62
CA GLU A 129 -16.34 -23.91 31.69
C GLU A 129 -15.81 -22.53 31.29
N PRO A 130 -16.57 -21.45 31.53
CA PRO A 130 -16.06 -20.10 31.34
C PRO A 130 -14.98 -19.86 32.39
N SER A 131 -13.73 -19.68 31.96
CA SER A 131 -12.63 -19.35 32.86
C SER A 131 -12.78 -17.92 33.38
N ASP A 132 -13.06 -17.82 34.66
CA ASP A 132 -13.03 -16.61 35.48
C ASP A 132 -11.57 -16.11 35.56
N GLU A 133 -11.28 -14.91 35.05
CA GLU A 133 -9.92 -14.33 34.95
C GLU A 133 -9.34 -13.90 36.32
N GLU A 134 -10.04 -14.14 37.42
CA GLU A 134 -9.68 -13.73 38.80
C GLU A 134 -9.30 -14.91 39.72
N LYS A 135 -8.91 -16.07 39.16
CA LYS A 135 -8.24 -17.12 39.94
C LYS A 135 -6.81 -17.32 39.49
N GLY A 136 -5.90 -16.65 40.21
CA GLY A 136 -4.53 -17.10 40.42
C GLY A 136 -4.52 -18.52 40.96
N GLY A 137 -4.61 -19.48 40.05
CA GLY A 137 -4.44 -20.90 40.32
C GLY A 137 -2.95 -21.20 40.26
N ALA A 138 -2.35 -21.37 41.43
CA ALA A 138 -1.09 -22.09 41.59
C ALA A 138 -1.26 -23.52 41.05
N ALA A 139 -1.11 -23.68 39.74
CA ALA A 139 -0.88 -24.96 39.11
C ALA A 139 0.63 -25.19 39.16
N ASP A 140 1.05 -25.95 40.18
CA ASP A 140 2.28 -26.73 40.28
C ASP A 140 3.35 -26.45 39.19
N ALA A 141 3.93 -25.25 39.23
CA ALA A 141 5.05 -24.82 38.39
C ALA A 141 6.37 -25.34 38.97
N GLY A 142 6.38 -26.62 39.35
CA GLY A 142 7.52 -27.39 39.83
C GLY A 142 8.20 -28.19 38.73
N GLN A 143 8.13 -27.72 37.47
CA GLN A 143 8.98 -28.19 36.38
C GLN A 143 9.53 -26.98 35.65
N GLU A 144 10.85 -26.89 35.62
CA GLU A 144 11.65 -25.91 34.90
C GLU A 144 10.99 -25.53 33.56
N SER A 145 10.35 -24.35 33.49
CA SER A 145 10.05 -23.66 32.24
C SER A 145 11.33 -23.09 31.63
N GLY A 146 12.38 -23.92 31.61
CA GLY A 146 13.61 -23.61 30.95
C GLY A 146 13.37 -23.63 29.45
N ALA A 147 13.80 -22.58 28.76
CA ALA A 147 14.02 -22.61 27.32
C ALA A 147 14.50 -24.00 26.86
N GLY A 148 13.89 -24.49 25.77
CA GLY A 148 14.18 -25.81 25.22
C GLY A 148 15.66 -25.99 24.88
N ASP A 149 16.08 -27.24 24.73
CA ASP A 149 17.46 -27.62 24.40
C ASP A 149 18.03 -26.78 23.23
N VAL A 150 19.13 -26.07 23.50
CA VAL A 150 19.78 -25.11 22.57
C VAL A 150 20.88 -25.80 21.74
N SER A 151 20.99 -27.14 21.82
CA SER A 151 22.01 -27.94 21.14
C SER A 151 22.05 -27.82 19.61
N ALA A 152 20.98 -27.34 18.98
CA ALA A 152 20.89 -27.14 17.53
C ALA A 152 21.64 -25.90 17.00
N ILE A 153 22.18 -25.06 17.89
CA ILE A 153 22.89 -23.84 17.51
C ILE A 153 24.34 -24.14 17.20
N GLU A 154 24.79 -23.68 16.02
CA GLU A 154 26.20 -23.70 15.68
C GLU A 154 26.92 -22.55 16.39
N GLU A 155 27.99 -22.88 17.12
CA GLU A 155 28.86 -21.91 17.76
C GLU A 155 29.41 -20.91 16.74
N GLN A 156 29.25 -19.62 17.03
CA GLN A 156 29.75 -18.57 16.17
C GLN A 156 31.26 -18.44 16.32
N LYS A 157 31.97 -18.28 15.20
CA LYS A 157 33.44 -18.16 15.20
C LYS A 157 33.94 -16.73 15.00
N GLY A 158 33.03 -15.82 14.64
CA GLY A 158 33.34 -14.43 14.30
C GLY A 158 33.29 -13.53 15.51
N ILE A 159 34.36 -12.76 15.73
CA ILE A 159 34.44 -11.70 16.72
C ILE A 159 34.16 -10.39 15.99
N PHE A 160 33.17 -9.65 16.47
CA PHE A 160 32.80 -8.35 15.91
C PHE A 160 33.43 -7.24 16.75
N THR A 161 34.18 -6.35 16.11
CA THR A 161 34.89 -5.25 16.76
C THR A 161 34.60 -3.94 16.06
N TRP A 162 34.49 -2.85 16.80
CA TRP A 162 34.42 -1.49 16.26
C TRP A 162 35.37 -0.55 16.99
N ARG A 163 35.96 0.37 16.27
CA ARG A 163 36.98 1.31 16.77
C ARG A 163 36.69 2.72 16.27
N ASP A 164 36.69 3.66 17.20
CA ASP A 164 36.55 5.09 16.97
C ASP A 164 35.36 5.46 16.08
N VAL A 165 34.22 4.80 16.30
CA VAL A 165 33.00 5.02 15.52
C VAL A 165 32.42 6.39 15.83
N VAL A 166 32.30 7.21 14.79
CA VAL A 166 31.67 8.54 14.83
C VAL A 166 30.54 8.56 13.82
N TYR A 167 29.41 9.17 14.21
CA TYR A 167 28.27 9.34 13.32
C TYR A 167 27.77 10.78 13.36
N ASP A 168 27.92 11.45 12.22
CA ASP A 168 27.54 12.84 12.03
C ASP A 168 26.37 12.93 11.04
N ILE A 169 25.29 13.64 11.43
CA ILE A 169 24.13 13.91 10.58
C ILE A 169 23.98 15.42 10.34
N GLU A 170 23.36 15.78 9.22
CA GLU A 170 23.08 17.18 8.87
C GLU A 170 21.59 17.46 9.14
N ILE A 171 21.28 18.23 10.21
CA ILE A 171 19.91 18.64 10.53
C ILE A 171 19.77 20.11 10.18
N LYS A 172 18.88 20.45 9.24
CA LYS A 172 18.63 21.85 8.81
C LYS A 172 19.91 22.60 8.35
N GLY A 173 20.91 21.87 7.86
CA GLY A 173 22.20 22.44 7.41
C GLY A 173 23.26 22.56 8.51
N GLU A 174 22.95 22.21 9.76
CA GLU A 174 23.91 22.17 10.86
C GLU A 174 24.40 20.73 11.08
N PRO A 175 25.72 20.48 11.13
CA PRO A 175 26.25 19.17 11.47
C PRO A 175 25.99 18.89 12.95
N ARG A 176 25.39 17.74 13.23
CA ARG A 176 25.14 17.24 14.58
C ARG A 176 25.79 15.87 14.73
N ARG A 177 26.72 15.79 15.67
CA ARG A 177 27.31 14.52 16.10
C ARG A 177 26.33 13.75 16.97
N LEU A 178 26.10 12.50 16.61
CA LEU A 178 25.26 11.57 17.37
C LEU A 178 26.05 10.48 18.09
N LEU A 179 27.21 10.10 17.55
CA LEU A 179 28.17 9.16 18.15
C LEU A 179 29.56 9.76 18.12
N ASP A 180 30.32 9.64 19.22
CA ASP A 180 31.63 10.26 19.38
C ASP A 180 32.69 9.23 19.82
N HIS A 181 33.48 8.76 18.86
CA HIS A 181 34.63 7.85 19.03
C HIS A 181 34.31 6.61 19.90
N VAL A 182 33.19 5.95 19.61
CA VAL A 182 32.78 4.75 20.35
C VAL A 182 33.61 3.55 19.89
N SER A 183 34.18 2.81 20.84
CA SER A 183 34.99 1.61 20.59
C SER A 183 34.50 0.44 21.45
N GLY A 184 34.61 -0.78 20.94
CA GLY A 184 34.22 -1.99 21.67
C GLY A 184 34.22 -3.24 20.81
N PHE A 185 33.80 -4.36 21.41
CA PHE A 185 33.76 -5.66 20.74
C PHE A 185 32.72 -6.61 21.35
N VAL A 186 32.28 -7.60 20.57
CA VAL A 186 31.43 -8.72 21.05
C VAL A 186 32.10 -10.03 20.65
N LYS A 187 32.26 -10.91 21.65
CA LYS A 187 32.83 -12.24 21.47
C LYS A 187 31.70 -13.28 21.38
N PRO A 188 31.87 -14.36 20.60
CA PRO A 188 31.00 -15.53 20.70
C PRO A 188 30.93 -16.02 22.15
N GLY A 189 29.77 -16.50 22.57
CA GLY A 189 29.57 -16.95 23.95
C GLY A 189 29.17 -15.85 24.92
N THR A 190 29.21 -14.57 24.53
CA THR A 190 29.00 -13.43 25.44
C THR A 190 27.78 -12.60 25.08
N MET A 191 27.07 -12.14 26.12
CA MET A 191 25.93 -11.25 26.03
C MET A 191 26.34 -9.84 26.48
N THR A 192 26.38 -8.90 25.54
CA THR A 192 26.75 -7.49 25.81
C THR A 192 25.52 -6.61 25.86
N ALA A 193 25.32 -5.92 26.99
CA ALA A 193 24.28 -4.90 27.15
C ALA A 193 24.77 -3.54 26.65
N LEU A 194 23.95 -2.86 25.85
CA LEU A 194 24.12 -1.46 25.48
C LEU A 194 23.12 -0.61 26.27
N MET A 195 23.64 0.15 27.23
CA MET A 195 22.84 1.00 28.11
C MET A 195 23.28 2.46 28.05
N GLY A 196 22.46 3.34 28.59
CA GLY A 196 22.70 4.76 28.58
C GLY A 196 21.42 5.55 28.78
N VAL A 197 21.59 6.82 29.11
CA VAL A 197 20.48 7.74 29.35
C VAL A 197 19.61 7.93 28.10
N SER A 198 18.38 8.43 28.26
CA SER A 198 17.54 8.72 27.11
C SER A 198 18.21 9.78 26.21
N GLY A 199 18.26 9.52 24.90
CA GLY A 199 19.00 10.35 23.94
C GLY A 199 20.53 10.12 23.91
N ALA A 200 21.05 9.09 24.57
CA ALA A 200 22.49 8.73 24.52
C ALA A 200 22.97 8.18 23.17
N GLY A 201 22.06 7.89 22.22
CA GLY A 201 22.44 7.31 20.92
C GLY A 201 22.53 5.79 20.90
N LYS A 202 21.86 5.08 21.82
CA LYS A 202 21.83 3.60 21.89
C LYS A 202 21.36 2.94 20.59
N THR A 203 20.12 3.21 20.18
CA THR A 203 19.54 2.72 18.91
C THR A 203 20.35 3.21 17.72
N THR A 204 20.85 4.45 17.78
CA THR A 204 21.72 5.02 16.74
C THR A 204 23.01 4.22 16.55
N LEU A 205 23.68 3.84 17.65
CA LEU A 205 24.88 2.99 17.62
C LEU A 205 24.53 1.59 17.12
N LEU A 206 23.45 1.00 17.63
CA LEU A 206 23.00 -0.33 17.20
C LEU A 206 22.73 -0.38 15.69
N ASP A 207 22.06 0.64 15.15
CA ASP A 207 21.79 0.79 13.72
C ASP A 207 23.06 1.05 12.90
N ALA A 208 23.99 1.84 13.42
CA ALA A 208 25.28 2.08 12.76
C ALA A 208 26.10 0.79 12.66
N LEU A 209 26.20 0.03 13.77
CA LEU A 209 26.91 -1.25 13.82
C LEU A 209 26.28 -2.33 12.94
N ALA A 210 24.95 -2.33 12.82
CA ALA A 210 24.23 -3.23 11.91
C ALA A 210 24.22 -2.76 10.44
N GLN A 211 24.89 -1.65 10.11
CA GLN A 211 24.89 -0.99 8.80
C GLN A 211 23.47 -0.60 8.30
N ARG A 212 22.53 -0.26 9.19
CA ARG A 212 21.13 0.05 8.84
C ARG A 212 20.87 1.54 8.63
N THR A 213 21.83 2.41 8.90
CA THR A 213 21.71 3.86 8.73
C THR A 213 21.62 4.28 7.27
N THR A 214 20.64 5.11 6.92
CA THR A 214 20.39 5.55 5.53
C THR A 214 20.85 6.99 5.22
N MET A 215 21.28 7.75 6.24
CA MET A 215 21.67 9.15 6.13
C MET A 215 22.88 9.44 7.02
N GLY A 216 23.53 10.59 6.84
CA GLY A 216 24.73 10.96 7.60
C GLY A 216 26.02 10.30 7.11
N VAL A 217 27.11 10.56 7.82
CA VAL A 217 28.44 10.00 7.56
C VAL A 217 28.88 9.24 8.80
N ILE A 218 29.23 7.96 8.63
CA ILE A 218 29.85 7.14 9.66
C ILE A 218 31.35 7.06 9.35
N THR A 219 32.19 7.35 10.33
CA THR A 219 33.64 7.11 10.29
C THR A 219 34.05 6.17 11.42
N GLY A 220 35.28 5.66 11.36
CA GLY A 220 35.76 4.60 12.25
C GLY A 220 35.72 3.23 11.59
N ASP A 221 36.34 2.25 12.24
CA ASP A 221 36.48 0.90 11.71
C ASP A 221 35.45 -0.04 12.35
N MET A 222 34.77 -0.82 11.52
CA MET A 222 33.92 -1.93 11.95
C MET A 222 34.42 -3.19 11.24
N LEU A 223 34.83 -4.18 12.01
CA LEU A 223 35.57 -5.34 11.50
C LEU A 223 35.00 -6.64 12.09
N VAL A 224 35.02 -7.70 11.29
CA VAL A 224 34.80 -9.08 11.75
C VAL A 224 36.11 -9.85 11.62
N ASN A 225 36.62 -10.40 12.72
CA ASN A 225 37.93 -11.06 12.75
C ASN A 225 39.06 -10.20 12.14
N GLY A 226 39.05 -8.89 12.40
CA GLY A 226 40.02 -7.93 11.84
C GLY A 226 39.87 -7.64 10.34
N ASN A 227 38.85 -8.16 9.67
CA ASN A 227 38.58 -7.91 8.25
C ASN A 227 37.38 -6.94 8.08
N PRO A 228 37.38 -6.09 7.04
CA PRO A 228 36.24 -5.21 6.72
C PRO A 228 34.93 -5.98 6.49
N LEU A 229 33.82 -5.33 6.80
CA LEU A 229 32.48 -5.89 6.58
C LEU A 229 32.21 -6.09 5.09
N ASP A 230 31.79 -7.31 4.72
CA ASP A 230 31.40 -7.62 3.35
C ASP A 230 29.91 -7.33 3.10
N ALA A 231 29.48 -7.38 1.83
CA ALA A 231 28.08 -7.14 1.45
C ALA A 231 27.10 -8.20 2.00
N ALA A 232 27.61 -9.31 2.57
CA ALA A 232 26.81 -10.37 3.16
C ALA A 232 26.63 -10.18 4.68
N PHE A 233 27.29 -9.20 5.29
CA PHE A 233 27.22 -8.91 6.73
C PHE A 233 25.78 -8.76 7.23
N GLN A 234 25.01 -7.83 6.65
CA GLN A 234 23.62 -7.54 7.06
C GLN A 234 22.70 -8.78 7.02
N ARG A 235 22.95 -9.69 6.08
CA ARG A 235 22.19 -10.95 5.97
C ARG A 235 22.64 -11.99 6.98
N SER A 236 23.93 -12.01 7.30
CA SER A 236 24.59 -13.01 8.15
C SER A 236 24.46 -12.67 9.64
N THR A 237 24.01 -11.46 9.97
CA THR A 237 23.60 -11.02 11.30
C THR A 237 22.08 -11.09 11.45
N GLY A 238 21.61 -11.39 12.65
CA GLY A 238 20.20 -11.22 13.02
C GLY A 238 19.98 -9.83 13.62
N TYR A 239 18.87 -9.17 13.30
CA TYR A 239 18.49 -7.89 13.92
C TYR A 239 17.03 -7.92 14.34
N VAL A 240 16.79 -7.99 15.64
CA VAL A 240 15.46 -7.94 16.25
C VAL A 240 15.13 -6.47 16.52
N GLN A 241 14.13 -5.95 15.81
CA GLN A 241 13.70 -4.56 15.96
C GLN A 241 12.86 -4.37 17.22
N GLN A 242 12.78 -3.12 17.69
CA GLN A 242 11.91 -2.75 18.80
C GLN A 242 10.42 -3.04 18.48
N GLN A 243 9.98 -2.72 17.26
CA GLN A 243 8.62 -2.98 16.78
C GLN A 243 8.48 -4.39 16.19
N ASP A 244 7.51 -5.15 16.68
CA ASP A 244 7.24 -6.50 16.22
C ASP A 244 6.33 -6.54 14.98
N LEU A 245 6.89 -6.16 13.82
CA LEU A 245 6.19 -6.11 12.55
C LEU A 245 6.16 -7.48 11.87
N HIS A 246 4.99 -8.10 11.76
CA HIS A 246 4.77 -9.40 11.13
C HIS A 246 3.55 -9.37 10.21
N LEU A 247 3.46 -10.34 9.30
CA LEU A 247 2.28 -10.51 8.46
C LEU A 247 1.12 -11.09 9.31
N GLU A 248 0.08 -10.30 9.53
CA GLU A 248 -1.05 -10.62 10.41
C GLU A 248 -1.75 -11.95 10.06
N THR A 249 -1.80 -12.32 8.78
CA THR A 249 -2.49 -13.54 8.29
C THR A 249 -1.62 -14.81 8.29
N ALA A 250 -0.32 -14.66 8.57
CA ALA A 250 0.60 -15.78 8.67
C ALA A 250 0.50 -16.42 10.05
N THR A 251 0.88 -17.69 10.14
CA THR A 251 1.15 -18.34 11.43
C THR A 251 2.59 -18.14 11.86
N VAL A 252 2.89 -18.45 13.13
CA VAL A 252 4.25 -18.49 13.68
C VAL A 252 5.15 -19.35 12.80
N ARG A 253 4.78 -20.62 12.59
CA ARG A 253 5.55 -21.58 11.78
C ARG A 253 5.75 -21.12 10.34
N GLU A 254 4.74 -20.55 9.70
CA GLU A 254 4.86 -20.03 8.33
C GLU A 254 5.82 -18.83 8.24
N SER A 255 5.79 -17.93 9.23
CA SER A 255 6.70 -16.79 9.30
C SER A 255 8.15 -17.23 9.45
N LEU A 256 8.41 -18.23 10.30
CA LEU A 256 9.74 -18.83 10.47
C LEU A 256 10.22 -19.53 9.18
N ARG A 257 9.35 -20.34 8.55
CA ARG A 257 9.65 -21.03 7.28
C ARG A 257 9.94 -20.05 6.16
N PHE A 258 9.20 -18.94 6.08
CA PHE A 258 9.44 -17.90 5.07
C PHE A 258 10.83 -17.27 5.23
N SER A 259 11.22 -16.94 6.46
CA SER A 259 12.56 -16.43 6.77
C SER A 259 13.65 -17.44 6.38
N ALA A 260 13.50 -18.69 6.80
CA ALA A 260 14.45 -19.77 6.50
C ALA A 260 14.61 -19.99 4.98
N MET A 261 13.50 -19.99 4.22
CA MET A 261 13.52 -20.20 2.77
C MET A 261 14.33 -19.13 2.03
N LEU A 262 14.21 -17.88 2.44
CA LEU A 262 14.81 -16.74 1.73
C LEU A 262 16.21 -16.35 2.24
N ARG A 263 16.49 -16.56 3.53
CA ARG A 263 17.75 -16.12 4.17
C ARG A 263 18.78 -17.22 4.31
N GLN A 264 18.39 -18.50 4.39
CA GLN A 264 19.35 -19.59 4.39
C GLN A 264 19.86 -19.90 2.96
N PRO A 265 21.13 -20.33 2.81
CA PRO A 265 21.73 -20.61 1.50
C PRO A 265 20.92 -21.58 0.64
N LYS A 266 21.04 -21.46 -0.68
CA LYS A 266 20.42 -22.38 -1.65
C LYS A 266 20.92 -23.83 -1.53
N THR A 267 22.13 -24.03 -1.00
CA THR A 267 22.74 -25.36 -0.83
C THR A 267 22.02 -26.23 0.19
N VAL A 268 21.28 -25.61 1.13
CA VAL A 268 20.49 -26.32 2.14
C VAL A 268 19.14 -26.70 1.52
N SER A 269 18.75 -27.97 1.69
CA SER A 269 17.47 -28.47 1.17
C SER A 269 16.28 -27.84 1.88
N LYS A 270 15.10 -27.88 1.26
CA LYS A 270 13.87 -27.32 1.86
C LYS A 270 13.49 -28.07 3.14
N GLU A 271 13.71 -29.38 3.13
CA GLU A 271 13.43 -30.30 4.24
C GLU A 271 14.31 -29.99 5.45
N GLU A 272 15.62 -29.78 5.24
CA GLU A 272 16.54 -29.36 6.30
C GLU A 272 16.19 -27.96 6.85
N LYS A 273 15.84 -27.01 5.97
CA LYS A 273 15.37 -25.67 6.38
C LYS A 273 14.15 -25.77 7.30
N TYR A 274 13.21 -26.65 6.96
CA TYR A 274 11.98 -26.83 7.74
C TYR A 274 12.23 -27.60 9.03
N ALA A 275 13.10 -28.61 9.02
CA ALA A 275 13.50 -29.31 10.24
C ALA A 275 14.15 -28.34 11.24
N TYR A 276 15.06 -27.48 10.78
CA TYR A 276 15.66 -26.45 11.63
C TYR A 276 14.62 -25.45 12.18
N VAL A 277 13.59 -25.10 11.41
CA VAL A 277 12.48 -24.26 11.92
C VAL A 277 11.73 -24.94 13.07
N GLU A 278 11.52 -26.25 13.02
CA GLU A 278 10.88 -26.96 14.13
C GLU A 278 11.79 -26.99 15.39
N GLU A 279 13.11 -27.08 15.22
CA GLU A 279 14.05 -26.92 16.34
C GLU A 279 13.99 -25.51 16.94
N VAL A 280 13.89 -24.46 16.10
CA VAL A 280 13.70 -23.07 16.59
C VAL A 280 12.39 -22.91 17.36
N ILE A 281 11.30 -23.54 16.89
CA ILE A 281 10.00 -23.54 17.59
C ILE A 281 10.14 -24.19 18.96
N LYS A 282 10.84 -25.32 19.05
CA LYS A 282 11.06 -26.04 20.31
C LYS A 282 11.95 -25.26 21.27
N MET A 283 13.01 -24.65 20.76
CA MET A 283 13.99 -23.87 21.52
C MET A 283 13.36 -22.63 22.18
N LEU A 284 12.48 -21.93 21.45
CA LEU A 284 11.71 -20.79 21.96
C LEU A 284 10.43 -21.19 22.70
N SER A 285 10.22 -22.48 22.96
CA SER A 285 9.01 -23.02 23.61
C SER A 285 7.70 -22.56 22.96
N MET A 286 7.67 -22.41 21.64
CA MET A 286 6.52 -21.91 20.88
C MET A 286 5.59 -23.02 20.37
N ALA A 287 5.81 -24.27 20.77
CA ALA A 287 5.12 -25.44 20.21
C ALA A 287 3.58 -25.32 20.28
N ASP A 288 3.07 -24.78 21.40
CA ASP A 288 1.63 -24.66 21.68
C ASP A 288 0.92 -23.65 20.77
N PHE A 289 1.63 -22.64 20.29
CA PHE A 289 1.08 -21.58 19.42
C PHE A 289 1.78 -21.49 18.06
N ALA A 290 2.57 -22.50 17.68
CA ALA A 290 3.29 -22.55 16.40
C ALA A 290 2.36 -22.48 15.18
N ASN A 291 1.12 -22.96 15.33
CA ASN A 291 0.08 -22.90 14.28
C ASN A 291 -0.98 -21.80 14.54
N ALA A 292 -0.78 -20.97 15.56
CA ALA A 292 -1.60 -19.80 15.78
C ALA A 292 -1.26 -18.71 14.75
N VAL A 293 -2.27 -17.95 14.36
CA VAL A 293 -2.17 -16.79 13.48
C VAL A 293 -1.60 -15.63 14.27
N VAL A 294 -0.68 -14.88 13.65
CA VAL A 294 -0.03 -13.72 14.27
C VAL A 294 -1.05 -12.66 14.67
N GLY A 295 -1.94 -12.31 13.75
CA GLY A 295 -3.03 -11.38 13.95
C GLY A 295 -2.59 -9.96 14.32
N VAL A 296 -3.57 -9.15 14.72
CA VAL A 296 -3.42 -7.76 15.16
C VAL A 296 -3.41 -7.70 16.69
N PRO A 297 -2.88 -6.64 17.32
CA PRO A 297 -3.07 -6.42 18.76
C PRO A 297 -4.56 -6.50 19.12
N GLY A 298 -4.94 -7.32 20.09
CA GLY A 298 -6.35 -7.64 20.40
C GLY A 298 -6.87 -8.96 19.80
N GLU A 299 -6.31 -9.45 18.69
CA GLU A 299 -6.75 -10.68 18.00
C GLU A 299 -5.55 -11.42 17.41
N GLY A 300 -5.11 -12.51 18.04
CA GLY A 300 -3.92 -13.27 17.63
C GLY A 300 -2.92 -13.45 18.77
N LEU A 301 -1.62 -13.31 18.47
CA LEU A 301 -0.54 -13.45 19.46
C LEU A 301 -0.51 -12.28 20.43
N ASN A 302 -0.31 -12.59 21.71
CA ASN A 302 -0.04 -11.60 22.75
C ASN A 302 1.35 -10.95 22.57
N VAL A 303 1.68 -9.97 23.41
CA VAL A 303 2.94 -9.19 23.29
C VAL A 303 4.17 -10.09 23.44
N GLU A 304 4.22 -10.97 24.43
CA GLU A 304 5.34 -11.88 24.67
C GLU A 304 5.57 -12.85 23.50
N GLN A 305 4.51 -13.54 23.07
CA GLN A 305 4.56 -14.50 21.96
C GLN A 305 4.98 -13.82 20.65
N ARG A 306 4.53 -12.58 20.43
CA ARG A 306 4.94 -11.80 19.26
C ARG A 306 6.42 -11.42 19.31
N LYS A 307 6.95 -11.11 20.50
CA LYS A 307 8.37 -10.84 20.72
C LYS A 307 9.22 -12.09 20.46
N LEU A 308 8.80 -13.24 20.98
CA LEU A 308 9.42 -14.55 20.71
C LEU A 308 9.42 -14.87 19.21
N LEU A 309 8.33 -14.57 18.50
CA LEU A 309 8.27 -14.73 17.05
C LEU A 309 9.26 -13.81 16.32
N THR A 310 9.44 -12.55 16.76
CA THR A 310 10.43 -11.64 16.18
C THR A 310 11.84 -12.18 16.33
N ILE A 311 12.20 -12.66 17.52
CA ILE A 311 13.47 -13.33 17.78
C ILE A 311 13.61 -14.59 16.92
N GLY A 312 12.58 -15.44 16.90
CA GLY A 312 12.56 -16.68 16.15
C GLY A 312 12.75 -16.51 14.65
N VAL A 313 12.18 -15.47 14.05
CA VAL A 313 12.37 -15.19 12.61
C VAL A 313 13.83 -14.87 12.28
N GLU A 314 14.53 -14.17 13.18
CA GLU A 314 15.96 -13.90 13.02
C GLU A 314 16.80 -15.16 13.28
N LEU A 315 16.43 -16.00 14.25
CA LEU A 315 17.11 -17.29 14.51
C LEU A 315 16.89 -18.32 13.40
N ALA A 316 15.71 -18.34 12.77
CA ALA A 316 15.37 -19.20 11.64
C ALA A 316 16.22 -18.91 10.39
N ALA A 317 16.80 -17.71 10.29
CA ALA A 317 17.79 -17.38 9.26
C ALA A 317 19.19 -17.97 9.54
N LYS A 318 19.42 -18.57 10.72
CA LYS A 318 20.69 -19.15 11.18
C LYS A 318 21.84 -18.13 11.10
N PRO A 319 21.78 -17.04 11.88
CA PRO A 319 22.77 -15.97 11.84
C PRO A 319 24.14 -16.51 12.29
N LYS A 320 25.18 -16.28 11.48
CA LYS A 320 26.52 -16.86 11.67
C LYS A 320 27.46 -15.99 12.51
N LEU A 321 27.10 -14.71 12.71
CA LEU A 321 28.01 -13.70 13.26
C LEU A 321 27.56 -13.10 14.58
N LEU A 322 26.36 -12.54 14.62
CA LEU A 322 25.90 -11.71 15.74
C LEU A 322 24.38 -11.59 15.69
N LEU A 323 23.75 -11.55 16.86
CA LEU A 323 22.36 -11.19 17.03
C LEU A 323 22.27 -9.81 17.71
N PHE A 324 21.75 -8.83 16.99
CA PHE A 324 21.39 -7.53 17.53
C PHE A 324 19.95 -7.55 18.03
N LEU A 325 19.68 -7.02 19.22
CA LEU A 325 18.31 -6.83 19.70
C LEU A 325 18.10 -5.40 20.22
N ASP A 326 17.11 -4.71 19.65
CA ASP A 326 16.74 -3.37 20.10
C ASP A 326 15.59 -3.44 21.11
N GLU A 327 15.89 -3.17 22.39
CA GLU A 327 14.97 -3.18 23.52
C GLU A 327 14.08 -4.44 23.58
N PRO A 328 14.67 -5.64 23.78
CA PRO A 328 13.92 -6.89 23.75
C PRO A 328 12.92 -7.04 24.90
N THR A 329 13.06 -6.26 25.98
CA THR A 329 12.19 -6.27 27.17
C THR A 329 11.11 -5.17 27.17
N SER A 330 11.05 -4.34 26.13
CA SER A 330 10.11 -3.23 26.07
C SER A 330 8.66 -3.71 25.87
N GLY A 331 7.72 -3.18 26.67
CA GLY A 331 6.30 -3.54 26.61
C GLY A 331 5.94 -4.85 27.31
N LEU A 332 6.88 -5.48 28.02
CA LEU A 332 6.68 -6.72 28.77
C LEU A 332 6.60 -6.47 30.28
N ASP A 333 5.89 -7.35 30.98
CA ASP A 333 5.94 -7.43 32.43
C ASP A 333 7.28 -8.05 32.89
N SER A 334 7.53 -8.03 34.20
CA SER A 334 8.80 -8.49 34.78
C SER A 334 9.07 -9.97 34.56
N GLN A 335 8.05 -10.83 34.58
CA GLN A 335 8.20 -12.27 34.40
C GLN A 335 8.50 -12.64 32.95
N SER A 336 7.79 -12.04 32.00
CA SER A 336 8.06 -12.21 30.56
C SER A 336 9.45 -11.67 30.19
N SER A 337 9.84 -10.52 30.75
CA SER A 337 11.19 -9.95 30.55
C SER A 337 12.29 -10.89 31.03
N TRP A 338 12.13 -11.51 32.21
CA TRP A 338 13.05 -12.52 32.74
C TRP A 338 13.16 -13.73 31.82
N SER A 339 12.02 -14.23 31.34
CA SER A 339 11.98 -15.39 30.44
C SER A 339 12.75 -15.13 29.14
N ILE A 340 12.61 -13.93 28.55
CA ILE A 340 13.35 -13.54 27.35
C ILE A 340 14.85 -13.38 27.65
N ILE A 341 15.25 -12.69 28.72
CA ILE A 341 16.68 -12.50 29.03
C ILE A 341 17.36 -13.84 29.38
N SER A 342 16.70 -14.70 30.16
CA SER A 342 17.20 -16.04 30.47
C SER A 342 17.36 -16.89 29.20
N PHE A 343 16.42 -16.76 28.25
CA PHE A 343 16.55 -17.38 26.93
C PHE A 343 17.77 -16.86 26.16
N LEU A 344 17.96 -15.54 26.10
CA LEU A 344 19.13 -14.93 25.45
C LEU A 344 20.44 -15.35 26.13
N LYS A 345 20.45 -15.50 27.45
CA LYS A 345 21.63 -16.01 28.17
C LYS A 345 21.96 -17.43 27.78
N LYS A 346 20.97 -18.32 27.69
CA LYS A 346 21.16 -19.70 27.23
C LYS A 346 21.67 -19.76 25.79
N LEU A 347 21.12 -18.90 24.92
CA LEU A 347 21.57 -18.72 23.55
C LEU A 347 23.04 -18.27 23.49
N SER A 348 23.42 -17.30 24.34
CA SER A 348 24.80 -16.85 24.49
C SER A 348 25.71 -17.99 24.93
N ASN A 349 25.34 -18.71 25.99
CA ASN A 349 26.12 -19.84 26.51
C ASN A 349 26.32 -20.98 25.48
N ALA A 350 25.42 -21.11 24.50
CA ALA A 350 25.54 -22.03 23.37
C ALA A 350 26.49 -21.52 22.26
N GLY A 351 27.16 -20.39 22.46
CA GLY A 351 28.16 -19.86 21.53
C GLY A 351 27.67 -18.74 20.60
N GLN A 352 26.46 -18.22 20.81
CA GLN A 352 25.96 -17.06 20.07
C GLN A 352 26.54 -15.76 20.65
N ALA A 353 27.04 -14.86 19.79
CA ALA A 353 27.32 -13.48 20.16
C ALA A 353 26.03 -12.66 20.17
N ILE A 354 25.78 -11.93 21.26
CA ILE A 354 24.58 -11.11 21.43
C ILE A 354 24.95 -9.68 21.83
N LEU A 355 24.37 -8.70 21.13
CA LEU A 355 24.41 -7.28 21.50
C LEU A 355 22.98 -6.76 21.59
N CYS A 356 22.55 -6.32 22.76
CA CYS A 356 21.20 -5.79 22.92
C CYS A 356 21.14 -4.47 23.69
N THR A 357 20.24 -3.59 23.28
CA THR A 357 19.94 -2.36 24.03
C THR A 357 18.93 -2.66 25.13
N ILE A 358 19.12 -2.07 26.32
CA ILE A 358 18.18 -2.24 27.44
C ILE A 358 17.92 -0.90 28.10
N HIS A 359 16.63 -0.67 28.40
CA HIS A 359 16.15 0.50 29.10
C HIS A 359 15.85 0.14 30.55
N GLN A 360 16.70 0.59 31.48
CA GLN A 360 16.52 0.45 32.95
C GLN A 360 16.08 -0.96 33.42
N PRO A 361 16.98 -1.95 33.38
CA PRO A 361 16.68 -3.29 33.89
C PRO A 361 16.62 -3.33 35.42
N SER A 362 15.88 -4.32 35.93
CA SER A 362 16.00 -4.71 37.34
C SER A 362 17.42 -5.25 37.61
N ALA A 363 17.87 -5.20 38.86
CA ALA A 363 19.18 -5.71 39.25
C ALA A 363 19.39 -7.18 38.85
N ILE A 364 18.34 -8.01 38.94
CA ILE A 364 18.40 -9.42 38.56
C ILE A 364 18.64 -9.57 37.05
N LEU A 365 17.92 -8.82 36.20
CA LEU A 365 18.14 -8.84 34.76
C LEU A 365 19.53 -8.31 34.39
N PHE A 366 20.03 -7.33 35.13
CA PHE A 366 21.32 -6.71 34.86
C PHE A 366 22.49 -7.67 35.08
N GLN A 367 22.42 -8.57 36.07
CA GLN A 367 23.46 -9.57 36.34
C GLN A 367 23.59 -10.64 35.26
N GLU A 368 22.59 -10.83 34.39
CA GLU A 368 22.66 -11.83 33.31
C GLU A 368 23.64 -11.42 32.20
N PHE A 369 23.99 -10.13 32.10
CA PHE A 369 24.89 -9.61 31.08
C PHE A 369 26.35 -9.81 31.46
N ASP A 370 27.15 -10.28 30.49
CA ASP A 370 28.58 -10.48 30.70
C ASP A 370 29.35 -9.16 30.62
N ARG A 371 28.91 -8.26 29.74
CA ARG A 371 29.58 -6.99 29.45
C ARG A 371 28.58 -5.85 29.32
N LEU A 372 28.99 -4.65 29.72
CA LEU A 372 28.25 -3.42 29.55
C LEU A 372 29.00 -2.46 28.61
N LEU A 373 28.31 -1.92 27.61
CA LEU A 373 28.66 -0.67 26.94
C LEU A 373 27.73 0.42 27.43
N PHE A 374 28.26 1.40 28.14
CA PHE A 374 27.50 2.49 28.73
C PHE A 374 27.78 3.83 28.05
N LEU A 375 26.72 4.46 27.55
CA LEU A 375 26.78 5.73 26.82
C LEU A 375 26.12 6.88 27.59
N ALA A 376 26.80 8.02 27.61
CA ALA A 376 26.25 9.31 27.98
C ALA A 376 25.58 10.02 26.78
N ARG A 377 24.93 11.16 27.04
CA ARG A 377 24.35 12.01 25.99
C ARG A 377 25.39 12.37 24.92
N GLY A 378 24.96 12.30 23.65
CA GLY A 378 25.84 12.58 22.51
C GLY A 378 26.65 11.38 22.01
N GLY A 379 26.32 10.15 22.45
CA GLY A 379 27.00 8.93 22.01
C GLY A 379 28.44 8.86 22.47
N LYS A 380 28.67 9.32 23.70
CA LYS A 380 29.96 9.35 24.38
C LYS A 380 30.09 8.14 25.30
N THR A 381 31.15 7.35 25.14
CA THR A 381 31.40 6.18 25.99
C THR A 381 31.80 6.61 27.40
N VAL A 382 31.19 6.02 28.42
CA VAL A 382 31.54 6.23 29.83
C VAL A 382 32.16 4.99 30.45
N TYR A 383 31.73 3.82 30.00
CA TYR A 383 32.26 2.54 30.45
C TYR A 383 32.07 1.48 29.38
N PHE A 384 33.10 0.67 29.16
CA PHE A 384 33.01 -0.57 28.39
C PHE A 384 33.82 -1.67 29.06
N GLY A 385 33.16 -2.67 29.64
CA GLY A 385 33.83 -3.66 30.47
C GLY A 385 32.88 -4.71 31.04
N GLU A 386 33.47 -5.73 31.65
CA GLU A 386 32.72 -6.79 32.31
C GLU A 386 31.94 -6.25 33.51
N ILE A 387 30.70 -6.68 33.68
CA ILE A 387 29.89 -6.22 34.81
C ILE A 387 30.46 -6.77 36.13
N GLY A 388 30.96 -8.00 36.09
CA GLY A 388 31.49 -8.73 37.24
C GLY A 388 30.39 -9.31 38.11
N GLU A 389 30.76 -10.25 38.99
CA GLU A 389 29.80 -10.87 39.91
C GLU A 389 29.22 -9.80 40.84
N ASN A 390 27.89 -9.71 40.92
CA ASN A 390 27.18 -8.66 41.66
C ASN A 390 27.57 -7.22 41.26
N SER A 391 27.93 -7.00 39.99
CA SER A 391 28.35 -5.70 39.46
C SER A 391 29.63 -5.10 40.07
N GLN A 392 30.46 -5.90 40.74
CA GLN A 392 31.61 -5.36 41.50
C GLN A 392 32.64 -4.65 40.64
N GLU A 393 32.97 -5.18 39.46
CA GLU A 393 33.95 -4.57 38.53
C GLU A 393 33.46 -3.21 38.00
N LEU A 394 32.16 -3.13 37.71
CA LEU A 394 31.50 -1.89 37.31
C LEU A 394 31.51 -0.85 38.43
N LEU A 395 31.09 -1.25 39.64
CA LEU A 395 31.03 -0.37 40.80
C LEU A 395 32.42 0.14 41.17
N TYR A 396 33.42 -0.74 41.17
CA TYR A 396 34.81 -0.39 41.42
C TYR A 396 35.31 0.72 40.47
N TYR A 397 34.98 0.63 39.18
CA TYR A 397 35.34 1.68 38.22
C TYR A 397 34.71 3.04 38.58
N PHE A 398 33.41 3.10 38.87
CA PHE A 398 32.75 4.37 39.18
C PHE A 398 33.24 4.97 40.50
N GLU A 399 33.36 4.14 41.55
CA GLU A 399 33.82 4.58 42.88
C GLU A 399 35.27 5.08 42.84
N ASN A 400 36.17 4.37 42.17
CA ASN A 400 37.58 4.77 42.07
C ASN A 400 37.79 6.05 41.23
N ASN A 401 36.83 6.40 40.37
CA ASN A 401 36.86 7.60 39.54
C ASN A 401 36.02 8.77 40.12
N GLY A 402 35.63 8.68 41.39
CA GLY A 402 35.03 9.79 42.14
C GLY A 402 33.49 9.85 42.09
N ALA A 403 32.82 8.70 41.97
CA ALA A 403 31.40 8.56 42.28
C ALA A 403 31.19 8.19 43.76
N ARG A 404 30.01 8.49 44.30
CA ARG A 404 29.61 8.03 45.65
C ARG A 404 29.58 6.50 45.73
N GLN A 405 29.77 5.91 46.90
CA GLN A 405 29.56 4.46 47.05
C GLN A 405 28.10 4.07 46.77
N CYS A 406 27.93 2.93 46.09
CA CYS A 406 26.61 2.34 45.86
C CYS A 406 26.10 1.72 47.17
N GLY A 407 24.84 1.95 47.52
CA GLY A 407 24.23 1.32 48.70
C GLY A 407 24.10 -0.19 48.53
N GLU A 408 24.11 -0.96 49.63
CA GLU A 408 23.97 -2.44 49.56
C GLU A 408 22.62 -2.88 48.98
N ASP A 409 21.55 -2.11 49.22
CA ASP A 409 20.20 -2.37 48.70
C ASP A 409 19.89 -1.62 47.38
N GLU A 410 20.87 -0.88 46.86
CA GLU A 410 20.68 -0.04 45.68
C GLU A 410 20.88 -0.84 44.38
N ASN A 411 20.01 -0.64 43.40
CA ASN A 411 20.16 -1.29 42.09
C ASN A 411 21.36 -0.67 41.34
N PRO A 412 22.43 -1.44 41.04
CA PRO A 412 23.62 -0.90 40.38
C PRO A 412 23.33 -0.26 39.02
N ALA A 413 22.32 -0.76 38.31
CA ALA A 413 21.91 -0.22 37.01
C ALA A 413 21.24 1.16 37.13
N GLU A 414 20.49 1.41 38.21
CA GLU A 414 19.90 2.71 38.51
C GLU A 414 20.95 3.69 39.02
N TYR A 415 21.80 3.22 39.94
CA TYR A 415 22.94 3.95 40.46
C TYR A 415 23.80 4.53 39.32
N MET A 416 24.28 3.71 38.37
CA MET A 416 25.14 4.22 37.28
C MET A 416 24.43 5.23 36.38
N LEU A 417 23.11 5.09 36.18
CA LEU A 417 22.30 6.03 35.42
C LEU A 417 22.15 7.36 36.16
N GLU A 418 21.99 7.34 37.49
CA GLU A 418 21.98 8.54 38.33
C GLU A 418 23.33 9.28 38.24
N ILE A 419 24.43 8.57 38.44
CA ILE A 419 25.79 9.13 38.45
C ILE A 419 26.14 9.82 37.11
N VAL A 420 25.78 9.21 35.99
CA VAL A 420 26.06 9.80 34.67
C VAL A 420 25.06 10.88 34.28
N ASN A 421 23.81 10.84 34.77
CA ASN A 421 22.85 11.93 34.58
C ASN A 421 23.24 13.21 35.32
N ALA A 422 23.96 13.10 36.45
CA ALA A 422 24.56 14.25 37.14
C ALA A 422 25.64 14.96 36.28
N GLY A 423 26.14 14.29 35.23
CA GLY A 423 27.00 14.83 34.18
C GLY A 423 28.48 14.90 34.57
N LYS A 424 28.78 15.39 35.77
CA LYS A 424 30.16 15.51 36.29
C LYS A 424 30.35 14.66 37.54
N ASN A 425 31.56 14.15 37.74
CA ASN A 425 31.94 13.51 39.00
C ASN A 425 32.10 14.55 40.12
N GLU A 426 32.30 14.10 41.37
CA GLU A 426 32.48 14.99 42.53
C GLU A 426 33.68 15.94 42.39
N GLN A 427 34.62 15.62 41.48
CA GLN A 427 35.81 16.40 41.16
C GLN A 427 35.59 17.39 40.00
N GLY A 428 34.36 17.50 39.46
CA GLY A 428 33.99 18.44 38.41
C GLY A 428 34.40 18.03 36.98
N ARG A 429 34.87 16.80 36.77
CA ARG A 429 35.27 16.25 35.46
C ARG A 429 34.09 15.57 34.77
N GLU A 430 34.02 15.68 33.43
CA GLU A 430 33.02 14.96 32.64
C GLU A 430 33.37 13.48 32.54
N TRP A 431 32.37 12.60 32.67
CA TRP A 431 32.56 11.15 32.65
C TRP A 431 33.18 10.61 31.36
N PHE A 432 33.01 11.31 30.23
CA PHE A 432 33.63 10.95 28.96
C PHE A 432 35.15 11.15 28.96
N ASP A 433 35.62 12.26 29.54
CA ASP A 433 37.06 12.55 29.62
C ASP A 433 37.73 11.58 30.60
N VAL A 434 37.06 11.29 31.72
CA VAL A 434 37.48 10.29 32.71
C VAL A 434 37.65 8.91 32.06
N TRP A 435 36.70 8.48 31.22
CA TRP A 435 36.82 7.22 30.49
C TRP A 435 38.02 7.23 29.54
N ASN A 436 38.17 8.25 28.70
CA ASN A 436 39.25 8.32 27.71
C ASN A 436 40.66 8.35 28.34
N GLU A 437 40.80 8.95 29.52
CA GLU A 437 42.07 8.99 30.28
C GLU A 437 42.32 7.72 31.10
N SER A 438 41.31 6.85 31.28
CA SER A 438 41.40 5.67 32.13
C SER A 438 42.26 4.54 31.52
N ASP A 439 42.89 3.76 32.41
CA ASP A 439 43.58 2.52 32.02
C ASP A 439 42.64 1.51 31.37
N ASN A 440 41.36 1.51 31.78
CA ASN A 440 40.31 0.64 31.23
C ASN A 440 40.08 0.91 29.74
N ALA A 441 39.99 2.18 29.32
CA ALA A 441 39.81 2.52 27.91
C ALA A 441 41.03 2.12 27.06
N GLN A 442 42.25 2.30 27.59
CA GLN A 442 43.47 1.85 26.92
C GLN A 442 43.50 0.32 26.80
N GLU A 443 43.05 -0.39 27.83
CA GLU A 443 42.98 -1.85 27.83
C GLU A 443 41.98 -2.37 26.79
N VAL A 444 40.83 -1.72 26.62
CA VAL A 444 39.88 -2.06 25.54
C VAL A 444 40.54 -1.95 24.16
N GLN A 445 41.32 -0.91 23.92
CA GLN A 445 42.05 -0.75 22.65
C GLN A 445 43.09 -1.86 22.46
N ARG A 446 43.86 -2.20 23.50
CA ARG A 446 44.83 -3.32 23.45
C ARG A 446 44.14 -4.65 23.20
N GLN A 447 42.97 -4.88 23.79
CA GLN A 447 42.19 -6.09 23.54
C GLN A 447 41.69 -6.16 22.12
N ILE A 448 41.21 -5.06 21.52
CA ILE A 448 40.84 -5.02 20.10
C ILE A 448 42.05 -5.39 19.22
N ASP A 449 43.22 -4.79 19.48
CA ASP A 449 44.45 -5.08 18.73
C ASP A 449 44.86 -6.56 18.87
N ALA A 450 44.78 -7.12 20.09
CA ALA A 450 45.09 -8.52 20.35
C ALA A 450 44.13 -9.47 19.61
N LEU A 451 42.83 -9.17 19.59
CA LEU A 451 41.82 -9.94 18.88
C LEU A 451 42.02 -9.92 17.36
N HIS A 452 42.45 -8.77 16.83
CA HIS A 452 42.79 -8.64 15.40
C HIS A 452 44.00 -9.50 15.03
N GLU A 453 45.05 -9.53 15.86
CA GLU A 453 46.23 -10.35 15.61
C GLU A 453 45.95 -11.85 15.77
N GLU A 454 45.17 -12.25 16.76
CA GLU A 454 44.76 -13.65 16.97
C GLU A 454 43.99 -14.20 15.76
N LYS A 455 43.02 -13.43 15.25
CA LYS A 455 42.12 -13.86 14.18
C LYS A 455 42.59 -13.51 12.77
N LYS A 456 43.74 -12.84 12.62
CA LYS A 456 44.34 -12.42 11.33
C LYS A 456 44.52 -13.57 10.33
N ARG A 457 44.74 -14.79 10.83
CA ARG A 457 44.96 -16.00 10.02
C ARG A 457 43.65 -16.73 9.66
N GLU A 458 42.56 -16.47 10.36
CA GLU A 458 41.23 -17.05 10.13
C GLU A 458 40.39 -16.12 9.25
N ARG A 459 40.64 -16.12 7.94
CA ARG A 459 39.75 -15.44 6.97
C ARG A 459 38.42 -16.18 6.87
N LEU A 460 37.45 -15.81 7.70
CA LEU A 460 36.05 -16.18 7.51
C LEU A 460 35.53 -15.49 6.24
N ASN A 461 35.42 -16.25 5.14
CA ASN A 461 34.72 -15.80 3.95
C ASN A 461 33.22 -15.96 4.14
N ILE A 462 32.63 -15.05 4.91
CA ILE A 462 31.18 -14.99 5.22
C ILE A 462 30.36 -15.07 3.94
N ALA A 463 30.75 -14.32 2.89
CA ALA A 463 30.11 -14.39 1.59
C ALA A 463 30.08 -15.82 0.98
N LYS A 464 31.16 -16.61 1.08
CA LYS A 464 31.21 -17.96 0.50
C LYS A 464 30.34 -18.94 1.29
N GLU A 465 30.38 -18.84 2.62
CA GLU A 465 29.62 -19.71 3.51
C GLU A 465 28.12 -19.38 3.60
N SER A 466 27.73 -18.18 3.19
CA SER A 466 26.33 -17.72 3.18
C SER A 466 25.69 -17.74 1.77
N GLY A 467 26.38 -18.31 0.77
CA GLY A 467 25.84 -18.51 -0.58
C GLY A 467 26.16 -17.43 -1.63
N GLY A 468 26.97 -16.43 -1.29
CA GLY A 468 27.44 -15.37 -2.19
C GLY A 468 26.42 -14.24 -2.44
N GLY A 469 26.90 -13.03 -2.72
CA GLY A 469 26.06 -11.88 -3.11
C GLY A 469 25.21 -11.26 -2.00
N THR A 470 24.37 -10.28 -2.36
CA THR A 470 23.52 -9.51 -1.41
C THR A 470 22.35 -10.33 -0.83
N TYR A 471 21.79 -11.27 -1.60
CA TYR A 471 20.67 -12.13 -1.19
C TYR A 471 21.05 -13.61 -1.28
N ALA A 472 20.55 -14.46 -0.37
CA ALA A 472 20.93 -15.89 -0.33
C ALA A 472 20.26 -16.72 -1.44
N MET A 473 19.08 -16.31 -1.89
CA MET A 473 18.31 -16.99 -2.94
C MET A 473 18.31 -16.18 -4.25
N PRO A 474 18.24 -16.83 -5.43
CA PRO A 474 18.12 -16.13 -6.70
C PRO A 474 16.77 -15.42 -6.84
N LEU A 475 16.71 -14.38 -7.67
CA LEU A 475 15.51 -13.54 -7.83
C LEU A 475 14.26 -14.34 -8.18
N THR A 476 14.38 -15.39 -9.01
CA THR A 476 13.23 -16.24 -9.39
C THR A 476 12.61 -16.94 -8.18
N THR A 477 13.43 -17.48 -7.27
CA THR A 477 12.93 -18.10 -6.04
C THR A 477 12.36 -17.05 -5.08
N GLN A 478 12.98 -15.87 -5.00
CA GLN A 478 12.43 -14.75 -4.22
C GLN A 478 11.03 -14.37 -4.72
N ILE A 479 10.85 -14.17 -6.03
CA ILE A 479 9.55 -13.86 -6.63
C ILE A 479 8.55 -14.96 -6.33
N TRP A 480 8.93 -16.24 -6.48
CA TRP A 480 8.05 -17.37 -6.22
C TRP A 480 7.57 -17.41 -4.76
N GLU A 481 8.47 -17.39 -3.78
CA GLU A 481 8.12 -17.47 -2.36
C GLU A 481 7.32 -16.24 -1.91
N CYS A 482 7.67 -15.03 -2.37
CA CYS A 482 6.90 -13.82 -2.09
C CYS A 482 5.49 -13.87 -2.71
N THR A 483 5.37 -14.38 -3.93
CA THR A 483 4.08 -14.52 -4.63
C THR A 483 3.21 -15.58 -3.95
N TYR A 484 3.78 -16.72 -3.58
CA TYR A 484 3.09 -17.76 -2.84
C TYR A 484 2.55 -17.24 -1.51
N ARG A 485 3.39 -16.52 -0.74
CA ARG A 485 2.97 -15.86 0.50
C ARG A 485 1.85 -14.85 0.26
N ALA A 486 1.92 -14.06 -0.81
CA ALA A 486 0.87 -13.09 -1.15
C ALA A 486 -0.47 -13.78 -1.50
N PHE A 487 -0.45 -14.86 -2.28
CA PHE A 487 -1.66 -15.65 -2.56
C PHE A 487 -2.28 -16.24 -1.30
N GLN A 488 -1.45 -16.77 -0.41
CA GLN A 488 -1.88 -17.29 0.89
C GLN A 488 -2.50 -16.20 1.77
N GLN A 489 -1.90 -15.00 1.79
CA GLN A 489 -2.47 -13.84 2.47
C GLN A 489 -3.85 -13.50 1.91
N TYR A 490 -3.99 -13.35 0.59
CA TYR A 490 -5.27 -12.97 -0.03
C TYR A 490 -6.37 -14.00 0.22
N TRP A 491 -6.01 -15.29 0.17
CA TRP A 491 -6.95 -16.37 0.49
C TRP A 491 -7.45 -16.30 1.93
N ARG A 492 -6.61 -15.84 2.86
CA ARG A 492 -6.93 -15.66 4.29
C ARG A 492 -7.50 -14.29 4.63
N MET A 493 -7.74 -13.42 3.64
CA MET A 493 -8.39 -12.13 3.80
C MET A 493 -9.75 -12.12 3.08
N PRO A 494 -10.73 -12.93 3.54
CA PRO A 494 -12.03 -13.02 2.87
C PRO A 494 -12.77 -11.68 2.87
N SER A 495 -12.58 -10.83 3.88
CA SER A 495 -13.16 -9.48 3.91
C SER A 495 -12.76 -8.65 2.70
N TYR A 496 -11.46 -8.63 2.36
CA TYR A 496 -10.93 -7.92 1.21
C TYR A 496 -11.43 -8.53 -0.11
N VAL A 497 -11.26 -9.84 -0.28
CA VAL A 497 -11.61 -10.54 -1.53
C VAL A 497 -13.12 -10.52 -1.78
N MET A 498 -13.94 -10.80 -0.76
CA MET A 498 -15.40 -10.78 -0.89
C MET A 498 -15.95 -9.37 -1.06
N ALA A 499 -15.36 -8.35 -0.44
CA ALA A 499 -15.73 -6.96 -0.72
C ALA A 499 -15.47 -6.60 -2.19
N LYS A 500 -14.36 -7.06 -2.77
CA LYS A 500 -14.03 -6.86 -4.19
C LYS A 500 -15.03 -7.55 -5.12
N PHE A 501 -15.35 -8.82 -4.84
CA PHE A 501 -16.32 -9.60 -5.62
C PHE A 501 -17.74 -9.04 -5.46
N GLY A 502 -18.13 -8.69 -4.23
CA GLY A 502 -19.41 -8.08 -3.90
C GLY A 502 -19.57 -6.73 -4.61
N LEU A 503 -18.55 -5.87 -4.60
CA LEU A 503 -18.56 -4.62 -5.35
C LEU A 503 -18.82 -4.86 -6.84
N CYS A 504 -18.07 -5.77 -7.47
CA CYS A 504 -18.21 -6.07 -8.90
C CYS A 504 -19.58 -6.69 -9.25
N ALA A 505 -20.07 -7.63 -8.45
CA ALA A 505 -21.34 -8.31 -8.69
C ALA A 505 -22.54 -7.41 -8.39
N ILE A 506 -22.56 -6.74 -7.23
CA ILE A 506 -23.68 -5.87 -6.82
C ILE A 506 -23.74 -4.64 -7.72
N ALA A 507 -22.62 -3.97 -7.98
CA ALA A 507 -22.61 -2.82 -8.88
C ALA A 507 -22.94 -3.24 -10.32
N GLY A 508 -22.42 -4.39 -10.78
CA GLY A 508 -22.76 -4.96 -12.08
C GLY A 508 -24.26 -5.25 -12.23
N LEU A 509 -24.89 -5.87 -11.22
CA LEU A 509 -26.34 -6.12 -11.21
C LEU A 509 -27.12 -4.80 -11.13
N PHE A 510 -26.71 -3.89 -10.27
CA PHE A 510 -27.38 -2.60 -10.11
C PHE A 510 -27.37 -1.83 -11.44
N ILE A 511 -26.21 -1.66 -12.06
CA ILE A 511 -26.07 -1.01 -13.37
C ILE A 511 -26.85 -1.82 -14.43
N GLY A 512 -26.68 -3.15 -14.47
CA GLY A 512 -27.34 -4.00 -15.45
C GLY A 512 -28.86 -3.89 -15.43
N PHE A 513 -29.47 -3.94 -14.24
CA PHE A 513 -30.92 -3.81 -14.08
C PHE A 513 -31.41 -2.35 -14.15
N SER A 514 -30.57 -1.36 -13.85
CA SER A 514 -30.88 0.06 -14.10
C SER A 514 -31.06 0.35 -15.58
N PHE A 515 -30.30 -0.34 -16.45
CA PHE A 515 -30.34 -0.20 -17.90
C PHE A 515 -30.93 -1.45 -18.59
N TYR A 516 -31.87 -2.11 -17.91
CA TYR A 516 -32.44 -3.40 -18.33
C TYR A 516 -33.07 -3.35 -19.72
N LYS A 517 -32.67 -4.29 -20.59
CA LYS A 517 -33.20 -4.49 -21.96
C LYS A 517 -33.43 -3.18 -22.72
N ALA A 518 -32.35 -2.49 -23.07
CA ALA A 518 -32.43 -1.28 -23.85
C ALA A 518 -33.09 -1.51 -25.22
N ASN A 519 -34.09 -0.70 -25.58
CA ASN A 519 -34.83 -0.77 -26.85
C ASN A 519 -33.97 -0.38 -28.07
N THR A 520 -34.50 -0.56 -29.28
CA THR A 520 -33.90 -0.16 -30.57
C THR A 520 -34.06 1.33 -30.88
N THR A 521 -34.58 2.12 -29.96
CA THR A 521 -34.77 3.57 -30.09
C THR A 521 -33.44 4.33 -29.93
N GLN A 522 -33.43 5.63 -30.26
CA GLN A 522 -32.26 6.48 -30.04
C GLN A 522 -31.93 6.60 -28.55
N ALA A 523 -32.94 6.75 -27.70
CA ALA A 523 -32.79 6.70 -26.25
C ALA A 523 -32.23 5.35 -25.76
N GLY A 524 -32.59 4.23 -26.41
CA GLY A 524 -32.08 2.89 -26.10
C GLY A 524 -30.58 2.74 -26.40
N MET A 525 -30.08 3.38 -27.45
CA MET A 525 -28.64 3.40 -27.74
C MET A 525 -27.86 4.19 -26.69
N SER A 526 -28.36 5.38 -26.31
CA SER A 526 -27.79 6.18 -25.22
C SER A 526 -27.80 5.42 -23.90
N THR A 527 -28.85 4.63 -23.64
CA THR A 527 -28.96 3.74 -22.47
C THR A 527 -27.80 2.73 -22.42
N ILE A 528 -27.45 2.10 -23.55
CA ILE A 528 -26.33 1.15 -23.61
C ILE A 528 -24.97 1.86 -23.45
N LEU A 529 -24.75 2.95 -24.18
CA LEU A 529 -23.52 3.75 -24.06
C LEU A 529 -23.29 4.20 -22.60
N PHE A 530 -24.34 4.73 -21.97
CA PHE A 530 -24.28 5.21 -20.60
C PHE A 530 -24.11 4.07 -19.58
N SER A 531 -24.71 2.89 -19.83
CA SER A 531 -24.50 1.72 -18.98
C SER A 531 -23.03 1.28 -18.92
N ALA A 532 -22.33 1.28 -20.07
CA ALA A 532 -20.90 0.98 -20.14
C ALA A 532 -20.06 2.08 -19.48
N PHE A 533 -20.42 3.35 -19.70
CA PHE A 533 -19.81 4.48 -18.99
C PHE A 533 -19.94 4.33 -17.46
N MET A 534 -21.12 3.94 -16.96
CA MET A 534 -21.35 3.72 -15.52
C MET A 534 -20.48 2.59 -14.96
N MET A 535 -20.15 1.56 -15.74
CA MET A 535 -19.24 0.50 -15.28
C MET A 535 -17.83 1.03 -14.98
N THR A 536 -17.39 2.12 -15.63
CA THR A 536 -16.10 2.75 -15.31
C THR A 536 -16.07 3.33 -13.89
N THR A 537 -17.21 3.64 -13.28
CA THR A 537 -17.26 4.22 -11.92
C THR A 537 -16.74 3.25 -10.84
N ILE A 538 -16.84 1.94 -11.07
CA ILE A 538 -16.34 0.89 -10.17
C ILE A 538 -14.81 0.96 -10.05
N PHE A 539 -14.12 1.46 -11.08
CA PHE A 539 -12.66 1.56 -11.14
C PHE A 539 -12.05 2.28 -9.93
N SER A 540 -12.57 3.46 -9.59
CA SER A 540 -12.01 4.27 -8.50
C SER A 540 -12.14 3.57 -7.15
N SER A 541 -13.29 2.94 -6.89
CA SER A 541 -13.53 2.18 -5.66
C SER A 541 -12.57 1.02 -5.50
N LEU A 542 -12.28 0.29 -6.58
CA LEU A 542 -11.31 -0.81 -6.58
C LEU A 542 -9.89 -0.32 -6.31
N VAL A 543 -9.47 0.77 -6.96
CA VAL A 543 -8.14 1.35 -6.74
C VAL A 543 -7.97 1.78 -5.28
N GLN A 544 -8.98 2.44 -4.71
CA GLN A 544 -8.97 2.88 -3.31
C GLN A 544 -8.96 1.70 -2.32
N GLN A 545 -9.55 0.56 -2.68
CA GLN A 545 -9.49 -0.66 -1.88
C GLN A 545 -8.07 -1.26 -1.83
N ILE A 546 -7.31 -1.19 -2.93
CA ILE A 546 -5.97 -1.78 -3.06
C ILE A 546 -4.91 -0.96 -2.31
N HIS A 547 -5.04 0.38 -2.29
CA HIS A 547 -4.08 1.28 -1.66
C HIS A 547 -3.67 0.93 -0.22
N PRO A 548 -4.60 0.78 0.75
CA PRO A 548 -4.22 0.52 2.15
C PRO A 548 -3.52 -0.83 2.32
N LEU A 549 -3.95 -1.86 1.57
CA LEU A 549 -3.33 -3.19 1.60
C LEU A 549 -1.88 -3.12 1.12
N PHE A 550 -1.62 -2.43 0.01
CA PHE A 550 -0.27 -2.23 -0.51
C PHE A 550 0.63 -1.47 0.48
N VAL A 551 0.10 -0.44 1.15
CA VAL A 551 0.85 0.34 2.14
C VAL A 551 1.26 -0.53 3.32
N SER A 552 0.34 -1.34 3.87
CA SER A 552 0.67 -2.27 4.98
C SER A 552 1.78 -3.25 4.59
N GLN A 553 1.67 -3.87 3.42
CA GLN A 553 2.69 -4.80 2.91
C GLN A 553 4.04 -4.10 2.66
N ARG A 554 4.01 -2.87 2.14
CA ARG A 554 5.23 -2.07 1.93
C ARG A 554 5.91 -1.72 3.24
N SER A 555 5.15 -1.34 4.27
CA SER A 555 5.71 -0.98 5.58
C SER A 555 6.45 -2.16 6.21
N LEU A 556 5.87 -3.36 6.16
CA LEU A 556 6.53 -4.59 6.61
C LEU A 556 7.85 -4.83 5.83
N TYR A 557 7.80 -4.70 4.50
CA TYR A 557 8.98 -4.89 3.66
C TYR A 557 10.08 -3.85 3.94
N GLU A 558 9.75 -2.56 3.95
CA GLU A 558 10.73 -1.47 4.05
C GLU A 558 11.38 -1.40 5.43
N VAL A 559 10.62 -1.62 6.51
CA VAL A 559 11.13 -1.50 7.88
C VAL A 559 11.90 -2.74 8.31
N ARG A 560 11.41 -3.93 7.95
CA ARG A 560 11.96 -5.19 8.48
C ARG A 560 12.69 -6.03 7.44
N GLU A 561 12.04 -6.37 6.33
CA GLU A 561 12.54 -7.42 5.43
C GLU A 561 13.66 -6.92 4.51
N ARG A 562 13.62 -5.65 4.10
CA ARG A 562 14.61 -5.00 3.24
C ARG A 562 15.95 -4.78 3.95
N PRO A 563 16.01 -4.21 5.18
CA PRO A 563 17.29 -4.03 5.87
C PRO A 563 17.95 -5.37 6.24
N SER A 564 17.15 -6.39 6.59
CA SER A 564 17.63 -7.74 6.89
C SER A 564 18.00 -8.56 5.64
N LYS A 565 17.93 -7.95 4.45
CA LYS A 565 18.24 -8.57 3.15
C LYS A 565 17.53 -9.91 2.92
N ALA A 566 16.27 -10.01 3.33
CA ALA A 566 15.46 -11.21 3.10
C ALA A 566 15.21 -11.44 1.61
N TYR A 567 14.77 -10.40 0.89
CA TYR A 567 14.56 -10.45 -0.57
C TYR A 567 14.62 -9.06 -1.22
N SER A 568 14.68 -9.04 -2.54
CA SER A 568 14.79 -7.83 -3.35
C SER A 568 13.47 -7.08 -3.46
N TRP A 569 13.57 -5.75 -3.59
CA TRP A 569 12.41 -4.89 -3.84
C TRP A 569 11.71 -5.22 -5.16
N VAL A 570 12.45 -5.82 -6.11
CA VAL A 570 11.88 -6.32 -7.36
C VAL A 570 10.90 -7.47 -7.07
N ALA A 571 11.29 -8.41 -6.20
CA ALA A 571 10.41 -9.52 -5.80
C ALA A 571 9.19 -9.03 -5.02
N PHE A 572 9.35 -8.00 -4.17
CA PHE A 572 8.23 -7.31 -3.50
C PHE A 572 7.20 -6.76 -4.52
N MET A 573 7.68 -5.97 -5.49
CA MET A 573 6.79 -5.32 -6.47
C MET A 573 6.06 -6.33 -7.36
N PHE A 574 6.78 -7.34 -7.88
CA PHE A 574 6.16 -8.36 -8.72
C PHE A 574 5.14 -9.20 -7.95
N ALA A 575 5.44 -9.62 -6.72
CA ALA A 575 4.51 -10.43 -5.92
C ALA A 575 3.17 -9.71 -5.70
N ASN A 576 3.21 -8.40 -5.38
CA ASN A 576 2.00 -7.61 -5.14
C ASN A 576 1.22 -7.25 -6.40
N ILE A 577 1.87 -7.18 -7.57
CA ILE A 577 1.18 -6.98 -8.85
C ILE A 577 0.56 -8.29 -9.35
N ILE A 578 1.28 -9.41 -9.24
CA ILE A 578 0.84 -10.71 -9.76
C ILE A 578 -0.33 -11.27 -8.95
N VAL A 579 -0.31 -11.14 -7.63
CA VAL A 579 -1.37 -11.68 -6.76
C VAL A 579 -2.75 -11.11 -7.11
N GLU A 580 -2.82 -9.85 -7.54
CA GLU A 580 -4.06 -9.17 -7.90
C GLU A 580 -4.73 -9.75 -9.16
N ILE A 581 -3.96 -10.28 -10.11
CA ILE A 581 -4.44 -10.64 -11.46
C ILE A 581 -5.52 -11.74 -11.40
N PRO A 582 -5.34 -12.90 -10.75
CA PRO A 582 -6.36 -13.94 -10.74
C PRO A 582 -7.66 -13.52 -10.04
N TYR A 583 -7.57 -12.76 -8.95
CA TYR A 583 -8.74 -12.23 -8.25
C TYR A 583 -9.46 -11.18 -9.11
N SER A 584 -8.73 -10.33 -9.84
CA SER A 584 -9.32 -9.38 -10.80
C SER A 584 -9.99 -10.10 -11.99
N ILE A 585 -9.42 -11.18 -12.52
CA ILE A 585 -10.05 -11.99 -13.58
C ILE A 585 -11.37 -12.58 -13.09
N PHE A 586 -11.39 -13.18 -11.90
CA PHE A 586 -12.62 -13.75 -11.34
C PHE A 586 -13.69 -12.68 -11.09
N ALA A 587 -13.30 -11.53 -10.52
CA ALA A 587 -14.19 -10.39 -10.34
C ALA A 587 -14.75 -9.86 -11.66
N ALA A 588 -13.97 -9.91 -12.76
CA ALA A 588 -14.40 -9.46 -14.08
C ALA A 588 -15.43 -10.39 -14.70
N VAL A 589 -15.26 -11.70 -14.51
CA VAL A 589 -16.26 -12.70 -14.94
C VAL A 589 -17.58 -12.47 -14.21
N LEU A 590 -17.55 -12.18 -12.91
CA LEU A 590 -18.75 -11.84 -12.14
C LEU A 590 -19.38 -10.53 -12.65
N ALA A 591 -18.59 -9.47 -12.80
CA ALA A 591 -19.07 -8.20 -13.32
C ALA A 591 -19.69 -8.36 -14.71
N PHE A 592 -19.05 -9.12 -15.61
CA PHE A 592 -19.56 -9.45 -16.93
C PHE A 592 -20.91 -10.16 -16.86
N ALA A 593 -21.03 -11.24 -16.08
CA ALA A 593 -22.28 -11.99 -15.97
C ALA A 593 -23.42 -11.13 -15.39
N CYS A 594 -23.12 -10.28 -14.42
CA CYS A 594 -24.08 -9.41 -13.77
C CYS A 594 -24.49 -8.19 -14.62
N PHE A 595 -23.60 -7.67 -15.45
CA PHE A 595 -23.82 -6.46 -16.27
C PHE A 595 -24.35 -6.79 -17.67
N TYR A 596 -23.70 -7.70 -18.39
CA TYR A 596 -23.91 -7.88 -19.83
C TYR A 596 -25.31 -8.43 -20.15
N TYR A 597 -25.73 -9.49 -19.47
CA TYR A 597 -27.00 -10.17 -19.77
C TYR A 597 -28.24 -9.32 -19.48
N PRO A 598 -28.31 -8.56 -18.36
CA PRO A 598 -29.45 -7.65 -18.14
C PRO A 598 -29.57 -6.53 -19.17
N VAL A 599 -28.44 -5.99 -19.67
CA VAL A 599 -28.44 -4.85 -20.60
C VAL A 599 -28.74 -5.29 -22.04
N VAL A 600 -27.97 -6.26 -22.54
CA VAL A 600 -27.94 -6.62 -23.97
C VAL A 600 -28.71 -7.92 -24.26
N GLY A 601 -28.83 -8.81 -23.28
CA GLY A 601 -29.45 -10.13 -23.46
C GLY A 601 -28.53 -11.15 -24.14
N THR A 602 -29.11 -12.26 -24.61
CA THR A 602 -28.37 -13.43 -25.14
C THR A 602 -28.33 -13.50 -26.67
N SER A 603 -28.79 -12.47 -27.37
CA SER A 603 -29.00 -12.50 -28.83
C SER A 603 -27.74 -12.28 -29.67
N GLN A 604 -26.62 -11.86 -29.09
CA GLN A 604 -25.38 -11.58 -29.82
C GLN A 604 -24.54 -12.84 -30.04
N SER A 605 -23.67 -12.81 -31.05
CA SER A 605 -22.73 -13.90 -31.34
C SER A 605 -21.74 -14.14 -30.19
N SER A 606 -21.28 -15.38 -30.04
CA SER A 606 -20.30 -15.79 -29.02
C SER A 606 -18.99 -15.02 -29.12
N GLU A 607 -18.55 -14.65 -30.33
CA GLU A 607 -17.36 -13.82 -30.55
C GLU A 607 -17.49 -12.44 -29.85
N ARG A 608 -18.64 -11.77 -30.01
CA ARG A 608 -18.89 -10.46 -29.38
C ARG A 608 -18.96 -10.57 -27.86
N GLN A 609 -19.62 -11.61 -27.36
CA GLN A 609 -19.68 -11.90 -25.93
C GLN A 609 -18.28 -12.11 -25.33
N GLY A 610 -17.44 -12.89 -26.01
CA GLY A 610 -16.06 -13.15 -25.60
C GLY A 610 -15.21 -11.86 -25.59
N LEU A 611 -15.33 -11.01 -26.61
CA LEU A 611 -14.61 -9.73 -26.65
C LEU A 611 -15.04 -8.78 -25.52
N ILE A 612 -16.32 -8.73 -25.18
CA ILE A 612 -16.82 -7.94 -24.05
C ILE A 612 -16.26 -8.45 -22.72
N LEU A 613 -16.22 -9.78 -22.52
CA LEU A 613 -15.57 -10.38 -21.36
C LEU A 613 -14.09 -10.00 -21.26
N LEU A 614 -13.36 -10.02 -22.38
CA LEU A 614 -11.95 -9.61 -22.41
C LEU A 614 -11.78 -8.14 -22.01
N TYR A 615 -12.64 -7.24 -22.48
CA TYR A 615 -12.65 -5.84 -22.03
C TYR A 615 -12.97 -5.69 -20.53
N MET A 616 -13.85 -6.51 -19.98
CA MET A 616 -14.14 -6.51 -18.54
C MET A 616 -12.93 -6.96 -17.71
N ILE A 617 -12.23 -8.00 -18.17
CA ILE A 617 -10.96 -8.46 -17.55
C ILE A 617 -9.92 -7.34 -17.61
N GLU A 618 -9.79 -6.71 -18.77
CA GLU A 618 -8.85 -5.63 -19.00
C GLU A 618 -9.09 -4.43 -18.07
N LEU A 619 -10.35 -4.02 -17.85
CA LEU A 619 -10.68 -2.93 -16.93
C LEU A 619 -10.22 -3.22 -15.49
N LEU A 620 -10.43 -4.44 -15.00
CA LEU A 620 -10.07 -4.80 -13.63
C LEU A 620 -8.57 -5.03 -13.45
N VAL A 621 -7.88 -5.58 -14.45
CA VAL A 621 -6.41 -5.66 -14.44
C VAL A 621 -5.79 -4.26 -14.54
N PHE A 622 -6.38 -3.39 -15.36
CA PHE A 622 -6.00 -1.98 -15.44
C PHE A 622 -6.19 -1.29 -14.08
N ALA A 623 -7.29 -1.53 -13.35
CA ALA A 623 -7.50 -1.00 -12.01
C ALA A 623 -6.40 -1.43 -11.03
N SER A 624 -6.06 -2.73 -10.98
CA SER A 624 -5.00 -3.22 -10.09
C SER A 624 -3.63 -2.65 -10.41
N THR A 625 -3.26 -2.56 -11.69
CA THR A 625 -1.96 -1.99 -12.09
C THR A 625 -1.91 -0.47 -11.92
N PHE A 626 -3.02 0.23 -12.15
CA PHE A 626 -3.12 1.66 -11.89
C PHE A 626 -2.96 1.98 -10.41
N ALA A 627 -3.58 1.18 -9.52
CA ALA A 627 -3.39 1.30 -8.08
C ALA A 627 -1.92 1.14 -7.68
N ALA A 628 -1.23 0.14 -8.23
CA ALA A 628 0.20 -0.06 -8.00
C ALA A 628 1.04 1.14 -8.47
N MET A 629 0.71 1.72 -9.63
CA MET A 629 1.39 2.92 -10.15
C MET A 629 1.22 4.13 -9.23
N THR A 630 0.00 4.39 -8.74
CA THR A 630 -0.29 5.57 -7.91
C THR A 630 0.25 5.45 -6.50
N ILE A 631 0.22 4.26 -5.90
CA ILE A 631 0.65 4.07 -4.50
C ILE A 631 2.16 3.85 -4.34
N ALA A 632 2.86 3.34 -5.37
CA ALA A 632 4.25 2.91 -5.28
C ALA A 632 5.19 3.97 -4.67
N ALA A 633 5.10 5.22 -5.12
CA ALA A 633 5.92 6.32 -4.60
C ALA A 633 5.34 7.00 -3.35
N LEU A 634 4.01 7.08 -3.25
CA LEU A 634 3.34 7.93 -2.27
C LEU A 634 3.39 7.34 -0.85
N PRO A 635 3.57 8.16 0.20
CA PRO A 635 3.74 7.67 1.57
C PRO A 635 2.47 7.05 2.15
N ASN A 636 1.31 7.63 1.87
CA ASN A 636 0.04 7.27 2.50
C ASN A 636 -1.04 7.02 1.44
N ALA A 637 -2.00 6.16 1.79
CA ALA A 637 -3.13 5.81 0.92
C ALA A 637 -4.02 7.03 0.60
N GLU A 638 -4.23 7.94 1.56
CA GLU A 638 -5.07 9.14 1.40
C GLU A 638 -4.57 10.06 0.29
N THR A 639 -3.26 10.36 0.28
CA THR A 639 -2.63 11.19 -0.76
C THR A 639 -2.75 10.54 -2.13
N ALA A 640 -2.57 9.21 -2.20
CA ALA A 640 -2.75 8.47 -3.44
C ALA A 640 -4.19 8.50 -3.93
N SER A 641 -5.16 8.34 -3.03
CA SER A 641 -6.59 8.41 -3.36
C SER A 641 -7.00 9.79 -3.88
N GLY A 642 -6.42 10.88 -3.35
CA GLY A 642 -6.62 12.23 -3.91
C GLY A 642 -6.13 12.36 -5.35
N LEU A 643 -4.94 11.82 -5.67
CA LEU A 643 -4.41 11.79 -7.04
C LEU A 643 -5.29 10.94 -7.97
N VAL A 644 -5.72 9.76 -7.50
CA VAL A 644 -6.62 8.87 -8.24
C VAL A 644 -7.93 9.59 -8.57
N SER A 645 -8.49 10.33 -7.62
CA SER A 645 -9.75 11.05 -7.79
C SER A 645 -9.64 12.12 -8.88
N LEU A 646 -8.52 12.86 -8.90
CA LEU A 646 -8.22 13.85 -9.95
C LEU A 646 -8.05 13.18 -11.33
N LEU A 647 -7.23 12.13 -11.42
CA LEU A 647 -6.97 11.43 -12.68
C LEU A 647 -8.22 10.73 -13.22
N MET A 648 -9.05 10.19 -12.33
CA MET A 648 -10.35 9.60 -12.66
C MET A 648 -11.31 10.65 -13.21
N LEU A 649 -11.43 11.80 -12.53
CA LEU A 649 -12.29 12.90 -12.97
C LEU A 649 -11.89 13.37 -14.38
N MET A 650 -10.59 13.56 -14.63
CA MET A 650 -10.11 13.91 -15.97
C MET A 650 -10.43 12.80 -16.99
N SER A 651 -10.19 11.54 -16.65
CA SER A 651 -10.45 10.42 -17.56
C SER A 651 -11.94 10.25 -17.90
N ILE A 652 -12.84 10.51 -16.93
CA ILE A 652 -14.30 10.49 -17.11
C ILE A 652 -14.78 11.64 -18.00
N LEU A 653 -14.33 12.87 -17.73
CA LEU A 653 -14.81 14.07 -18.44
C LEU A 653 -14.45 14.04 -19.93
N PHE A 654 -13.27 13.50 -20.26
CA PHE A 654 -12.72 13.54 -21.61
C PHE A 654 -12.78 12.19 -22.35
N ASN A 655 -13.62 11.23 -21.92
CA ASN A 655 -13.72 9.92 -22.60
C ASN A 655 -14.57 9.89 -23.88
N GLY A 656 -15.22 11.00 -24.26
CA GLY A 656 -16.07 11.09 -25.45
C GLY A 656 -17.56 10.80 -25.23
N VAL A 657 -17.98 10.39 -24.03
CA VAL A 657 -19.39 10.11 -23.70
C VAL A 657 -20.11 11.35 -23.22
N LEU A 658 -19.52 12.08 -22.25
CA LEU A 658 -20.13 13.29 -21.70
C LEU A 658 -20.10 14.46 -22.70
N GLN A 659 -19.03 14.55 -23.48
CA GLN A 659 -18.87 15.49 -24.58
C GLN A 659 -18.15 14.81 -25.74
N ALA A 660 -18.70 14.96 -26.95
CA ALA A 660 -18.09 14.42 -28.16
C ALA A 660 -16.79 15.17 -28.49
N PRO A 661 -15.81 14.53 -29.16
CA PRO A 661 -14.53 15.16 -29.49
C PRO A 661 -14.64 16.44 -30.31
N THR A 662 -15.69 16.58 -31.12
CA THR A 662 -15.99 17.77 -31.93
C THR A 662 -16.49 18.96 -31.11
N GLY A 663 -17.09 18.70 -29.93
CA GLY A 663 -17.56 19.72 -29.01
C GLY A 663 -16.50 20.22 -28.03
N LEU A 664 -15.35 19.54 -27.95
CA LEU A 664 -14.24 19.95 -27.08
C LEU A 664 -13.47 21.14 -27.69
N PRO A 665 -13.09 22.16 -26.89
CA PRO A 665 -12.16 23.18 -27.35
C PRO A 665 -10.85 22.53 -27.83
N GLY A 666 -10.30 22.99 -28.95
CA GLY A 666 -9.21 22.30 -29.66
C GLY A 666 -7.99 21.92 -28.82
N PHE A 667 -7.68 22.67 -27.75
CA PHE A 667 -6.63 22.30 -26.79
C PHE A 667 -6.92 20.97 -26.08
N TRP A 668 -8.16 20.73 -25.63
CA TRP A 668 -8.51 19.57 -24.80
C TRP A 668 -8.55 18.24 -25.55
N ILE A 669 -8.37 18.23 -26.88
CA ILE A 669 -8.36 17.01 -27.68
C ILE A 669 -7.25 16.02 -27.28
N PHE A 670 -6.12 16.51 -26.73
CA PHE A 670 -5.07 15.62 -26.25
C PHE A 670 -5.56 14.76 -25.08
N MET A 671 -6.43 15.30 -24.21
CA MET A 671 -6.92 14.58 -23.04
C MET A 671 -7.83 13.42 -23.47
N TYR A 672 -8.62 13.61 -24.52
CA TYR A 672 -9.39 12.53 -25.14
C TYR A 672 -8.49 11.39 -25.65
N ARG A 673 -7.34 11.72 -26.24
CA ARG A 673 -6.38 10.73 -26.77
C ARG A 673 -5.56 10.02 -25.69
N VAL A 674 -5.32 10.65 -24.55
CA VAL A 674 -4.55 10.07 -23.44
C VAL A 674 -5.46 9.34 -22.43
N SER A 675 -6.78 9.59 -22.45
CA SER A 675 -7.72 8.94 -21.55
C SER A 675 -7.88 7.44 -21.88
N PRO A 676 -7.59 6.53 -20.94
CA PRO A 676 -7.77 5.09 -21.15
C PRO A 676 -9.24 4.73 -21.36
N PHE A 677 -10.18 5.43 -20.71
CA PHE A 677 -11.61 5.14 -20.85
C PHE A 677 -12.15 5.45 -22.23
N THR A 678 -11.53 6.34 -23.02
CA THR A 678 -11.88 6.56 -24.43
C THR A 678 -11.80 5.25 -25.22
N TYR A 679 -10.68 4.54 -25.07
CA TYR A 679 -10.43 3.29 -25.80
C TYR A 679 -11.27 2.15 -25.26
N TRP A 680 -11.39 2.04 -23.93
CA TRP A 680 -12.20 1.00 -23.30
C TRP A 680 -13.69 1.14 -23.65
N ILE A 681 -14.27 2.34 -23.50
CA ILE A 681 -15.69 2.58 -23.83
C ILE A 681 -15.92 2.40 -25.34
N GLY A 682 -15.06 2.97 -26.19
CA GLY A 682 -15.19 2.82 -27.64
C GLY A 682 -15.12 1.35 -28.07
N GLY A 683 -14.27 0.54 -27.45
CA GLY A 683 -14.14 -0.88 -27.71
C GLY A 683 -15.37 -1.71 -27.27
N ILE A 684 -15.80 -1.54 -26.03
CA ILE A 684 -16.93 -2.32 -25.48
C ILE A 684 -18.26 -1.91 -26.13
N VAL A 685 -18.52 -0.60 -26.28
CA VAL A 685 -19.80 -0.10 -26.80
C VAL A 685 -19.95 -0.36 -28.30
N SER A 686 -18.89 -0.17 -29.09
CA SER A 686 -18.94 -0.56 -30.51
C SER A 686 -19.25 -2.04 -30.67
N THR A 687 -18.69 -2.89 -29.81
CA THR A 687 -18.99 -4.34 -29.83
C THR A 687 -20.44 -4.64 -29.43
N MET A 688 -20.99 -3.89 -28.46
CA MET A 688 -22.38 -4.05 -28.01
C MET A 688 -23.42 -3.54 -29.02
N LEU A 689 -23.13 -2.50 -29.81
CA LEU A 689 -24.13 -1.83 -30.66
C LEU A 689 -23.96 -2.04 -32.17
N ALA A 690 -22.80 -2.47 -32.65
CA ALA A 690 -22.50 -2.52 -34.09
C ALA A 690 -23.54 -3.32 -34.90
N GLY A 691 -24.04 -2.72 -35.97
CA GLY A 691 -25.02 -3.30 -36.89
C GLY A 691 -26.44 -3.43 -36.32
N ARG A 692 -26.74 -2.82 -35.17
CA ARG A 692 -28.09 -2.83 -34.60
C ARG A 692 -29.01 -1.87 -35.37
N PRO A 693 -30.17 -2.32 -35.89
CA PRO A 693 -31.14 -1.44 -36.56
C PRO A 693 -31.79 -0.48 -35.56
N VAL A 694 -32.07 0.74 -36.00
CA VAL A 694 -32.69 1.79 -35.19
C VAL A 694 -34.13 2.00 -35.63
N GLU A 695 -35.04 1.98 -34.66
CA GLU A 695 -36.46 2.28 -34.86
C GLU A 695 -36.84 3.45 -33.93
N CYS A 696 -37.02 4.64 -34.51
CA CYS A 696 -37.43 5.83 -33.74
C CYS A 696 -38.81 5.66 -33.12
N SER A 697 -38.94 6.06 -31.86
CA SER A 697 -40.23 6.19 -31.17
C SER A 697 -40.99 7.46 -31.60
N ALA A 698 -42.28 7.57 -31.26
CA ALA A 698 -43.13 8.71 -31.63
C ALA A 698 -42.54 10.08 -31.22
N ASN A 699 -41.80 10.15 -30.11
CA ASN A 699 -41.18 11.37 -29.61
C ASN A 699 -39.82 11.68 -30.26
N GLU A 700 -39.21 10.71 -30.96
CA GLU A 700 -37.93 10.85 -31.67
C GLU A 700 -38.15 11.08 -33.17
N LEU A 701 -39.38 10.90 -33.66
CA LEU A 701 -39.74 11.15 -35.04
C LEU A 701 -39.91 12.66 -35.27
N SER A 702 -39.30 13.12 -36.37
CA SER A 702 -39.55 14.46 -36.89
C SER A 702 -40.85 14.41 -37.71
N ILE A 703 -41.90 15.07 -37.22
CA ILE A 703 -43.24 15.08 -37.83
C ILE A 703 -43.53 16.43 -38.46
N PHE A 704 -43.73 16.47 -39.77
CA PHE A 704 -44.03 17.68 -40.55
C PHE A 704 -44.85 17.34 -41.81
N ASN A 705 -45.42 18.35 -42.48
CA ASN A 705 -46.30 18.14 -43.62
C ASN A 705 -45.59 18.41 -44.96
N PRO A 706 -45.74 17.56 -45.98
CA PRO A 706 -45.16 17.85 -47.29
C PRO A 706 -45.94 19.01 -47.96
N PRO A 707 -45.35 19.69 -48.97
CA PRO A 707 -46.07 20.66 -49.78
C PRO A 707 -47.33 20.05 -50.44
N SER A 708 -48.36 20.88 -50.65
CA SER A 708 -49.65 20.43 -51.19
C SER A 708 -49.50 19.69 -52.52
N GLY A 709 -49.95 18.43 -52.57
CA GLY A 709 -49.94 17.59 -53.77
C GLY A 709 -48.80 16.57 -53.86
N GLU A 710 -47.88 16.55 -52.87
CA GLU A 710 -46.79 15.58 -52.80
C GLU A 710 -46.98 14.55 -51.67
N THR A 711 -46.47 13.33 -51.87
CA THR A 711 -46.34 12.32 -50.80
C THR A 711 -45.04 12.55 -50.02
N CYS A 712 -45.02 12.14 -48.74
CA CYS A 712 -43.83 12.19 -47.89
C CYS A 712 -42.58 11.56 -48.53
N GLY A 713 -42.75 10.43 -49.22
CA GLY A 713 -41.67 9.75 -49.95
C GLY A 713 -41.11 10.58 -51.10
N ALA A 714 -41.98 11.19 -51.91
CA ALA A 714 -41.57 12.04 -53.05
C ALA A 714 -40.85 13.32 -52.57
N TYR A 715 -41.38 13.96 -51.52
CA TYR A 715 -40.81 15.19 -50.96
C TYR A 715 -39.41 14.96 -50.37
N LEU A 716 -39.22 13.88 -49.60
CA LEU A 716 -37.97 13.62 -48.86
C LEU A 716 -36.96 12.75 -49.62
N GLN A 717 -37.24 12.30 -50.84
CA GLN A 717 -36.38 11.39 -51.60
C GLN A 717 -34.95 11.93 -51.74
N ASN A 718 -34.80 13.19 -52.15
CA ASN A 718 -33.49 13.83 -52.32
C ASN A 718 -32.77 14.01 -50.98
N TYR A 719 -33.50 14.43 -49.94
CA TYR A 719 -32.94 14.58 -48.60
C TYR A 719 -32.44 13.26 -48.01
N ILE A 720 -33.23 12.19 -48.08
CA ILE A 720 -32.86 10.86 -47.55
C ILE A 720 -31.64 10.30 -48.29
N SER A 721 -31.55 10.53 -49.61
CA SER A 721 -30.38 10.09 -50.39
C SER A 721 -29.09 10.81 -50.01
N ALA A 722 -29.17 12.03 -49.49
CA ALA A 722 -28.03 12.87 -49.14
C ALA A 722 -27.66 12.79 -47.64
N ALA A 723 -28.67 12.84 -46.75
CA ALA A 723 -28.51 12.90 -45.29
C ALA A 723 -28.69 11.53 -44.61
N GLY A 724 -29.21 10.52 -45.31
CA GLY A 724 -29.60 9.24 -44.72
C GLY A 724 -30.96 9.29 -44.03
N GLY A 725 -31.23 8.34 -43.13
CA GLY A 725 -32.50 8.23 -42.41
C GLY A 725 -33.53 7.34 -43.10
N ALA A 726 -34.66 7.14 -42.41
CA ALA A 726 -35.77 6.31 -42.89
C ALA A 726 -37.12 6.99 -42.63
N LEU A 727 -38.03 6.84 -43.59
CA LEU A 727 -39.44 7.22 -43.47
C LEU A 727 -40.27 6.02 -43.02
N GLN A 728 -41.13 6.20 -42.02
CA GLN A 728 -42.07 5.15 -41.61
C GLN A 728 -43.35 5.13 -42.46
N ASN A 729 -43.74 6.27 -43.06
CA ASN A 729 -44.99 6.42 -43.83
C ASN A 729 -44.80 7.07 -45.22
N PRO A 730 -44.06 6.44 -46.15
CA PRO A 730 -43.71 7.06 -47.44
C PRO A 730 -44.91 7.45 -48.32
N GLY A 731 -46.05 6.76 -48.18
CA GLY A 731 -47.27 7.03 -48.98
C GLY A 731 -48.22 8.09 -48.39
N ALA A 732 -47.92 8.66 -47.21
CA ALA A 732 -48.77 9.65 -46.59
C ALA A 732 -48.64 11.03 -47.26
N THR A 733 -49.71 11.82 -47.26
CA THR A 733 -49.75 13.22 -47.75
C THR A 733 -49.80 14.25 -46.61
N ALA A 734 -49.73 13.79 -45.36
CA ALA A 734 -49.69 14.59 -44.13
C ALA A 734 -48.90 13.80 -43.06
N ASP A 735 -48.37 14.51 -42.06
CA ASP A 735 -47.63 13.96 -40.91
C ASP A 735 -46.50 12.99 -41.32
N CYS A 736 -45.55 13.46 -42.15
CA CYS A 736 -44.38 12.68 -42.52
C CYS A 736 -43.55 12.31 -41.30
N MET A 737 -43.34 11.03 -41.06
CA MET A 737 -42.63 10.49 -39.91
C MET A 737 -41.20 10.12 -40.31
N TYR A 738 -40.27 11.06 -40.12
CA TYR A 738 -38.86 10.89 -40.47
C TYR A 738 -38.00 10.52 -39.25
N CYS A 739 -37.20 9.47 -39.39
CA CYS A 739 -36.19 9.05 -38.43
C CYS A 739 -34.79 9.31 -38.99
N PRO A 740 -33.93 10.11 -38.33
CA PRO A 740 -32.61 10.49 -38.85
C PRO A 740 -31.59 9.35 -38.85
N LEU A 741 -31.82 8.30 -38.04
CA LEU A 741 -30.89 7.20 -37.83
C LEU A 741 -31.49 5.89 -38.34
N THR A 742 -30.68 5.08 -39.00
CA THR A 742 -31.08 3.75 -39.52
C THR A 742 -30.34 2.61 -38.84
N VAL A 743 -29.08 2.85 -38.45
CA VAL A 743 -28.20 1.88 -37.81
C VAL A 743 -27.43 2.56 -36.68
N ALA A 744 -27.17 1.82 -35.60
CA ALA A 744 -26.49 2.35 -34.42
C ALA A 744 -25.06 2.86 -34.68
N ASP A 745 -24.39 2.38 -35.73
CA ASP A 745 -23.07 2.86 -36.13
C ASP A 745 -23.08 4.36 -36.51
N GLN A 746 -24.19 4.89 -37.05
CA GLN A 746 -24.36 6.32 -37.34
C GLN A 746 -24.39 7.16 -36.06
N PHE A 747 -25.02 6.64 -35.00
CA PHE A 747 -25.03 7.28 -33.68
C PHE A 747 -23.63 7.29 -33.04
N LEU A 748 -22.93 6.17 -33.10
CA LEU A 748 -21.58 6.04 -32.52
C LEU A 748 -20.51 6.86 -33.24
N ALA A 749 -20.65 7.05 -34.56
CA ALA A 749 -19.73 7.88 -35.35
C ALA A 749 -19.65 9.33 -34.85
N GLY A 750 -20.75 9.85 -34.26
CA GLY A 750 -20.78 11.19 -33.65
C GLY A 750 -19.77 11.37 -32.50
N SER A 751 -19.42 10.29 -31.79
CA SER A 751 -18.41 10.28 -30.72
C SER A 751 -17.07 9.66 -31.16
N TRP A 752 -16.84 9.50 -32.46
CA TRP A 752 -15.67 8.83 -33.06
C TRP A 752 -15.49 7.37 -32.60
N ILE A 753 -16.60 6.66 -32.39
CA ILE A 753 -16.59 5.25 -32.00
C ILE A 753 -16.91 4.40 -33.23
N TYR A 754 -15.95 3.58 -33.66
CA TYR A 754 -16.08 2.73 -34.85
C TYR A 754 -15.83 1.25 -34.53
N TYR A 755 -16.67 0.36 -35.06
CA TYR A 755 -16.53 -1.08 -34.86
C TYR A 755 -15.24 -1.68 -35.44
N SER A 756 -14.69 -1.08 -36.50
CA SER A 756 -13.41 -1.48 -37.12
C SER A 756 -12.22 -1.33 -36.15
N GLU A 757 -12.33 -0.45 -35.16
CA GLU A 757 -11.24 -0.10 -34.25
C GLU A 757 -11.21 -0.95 -32.97
N ARG A 758 -12.15 -1.88 -32.81
CA ARG A 758 -12.32 -2.68 -31.58
C ARG A 758 -11.07 -3.45 -31.15
N TRP A 759 -10.27 -4.00 -32.06
CA TRP A 759 -9.05 -4.71 -31.69
C TRP A 759 -7.86 -3.77 -31.47
N ARG A 760 -7.84 -2.62 -32.15
CA ARG A 760 -6.86 -1.55 -31.92
C ARG A 760 -7.00 -1.01 -30.50
N ASN A 761 -8.23 -0.70 -30.09
CA ASN A 761 -8.51 -0.15 -28.77
C ASN A 761 -8.14 -1.13 -27.64
N PHE A 762 -8.39 -2.43 -27.86
CA PHE A 762 -7.95 -3.50 -26.96
C PHE A 762 -6.41 -3.54 -26.83
N GLY A 763 -5.67 -3.47 -27.94
CA GLY A 763 -4.20 -3.41 -27.89
C GLY A 763 -3.66 -2.16 -27.18
N ILE A 764 -4.30 -1.00 -27.35
CA ILE A 764 -3.91 0.25 -26.68
C ILE A 764 -4.10 0.16 -25.17
N MET A 765 -5.19 -0.46 -24.71
CA MET A 765 -5.44 -0.63 -23.28
C MET A 765 -4.40 -1.53 -22.59
N PHE A 766 -3.92 -2.59 -23.23
CA PHE A 766 -2.75 -3.34 -22.73
C PHE A 766 -1.47 -2.51 -22.66
N ALA A 767 -1.27 -1.55 -23.58
CA ALA A 767 -0.13 -0.63 -23.49
C ALA A 767 -0.22 0.25 -22.23
N PHE A 768 -1.42 0.69 -21.85
CA PHE A 768 -1.63 1.39 -20.57
C PHE A 768 -1.34 0.50 -19.35
N ILE A 769 -1.75 -0.77 -19.39
CA ILE A 769 -1.42 -1.75 -18.33
C ILE A 769 0.11 -1.90 -18.19
N GLY A 770 0.81 -2.10 -19.32
CA GLY A 770 2.28 -2.18 -19.34
C GLY A 770 2.95 -0.90 -18.83
N PHE A 771 2.43 0.27 -19.22
CA PHE A 771 2.89 1.57 -18.73
C PHE A 771 2.72 1.69 -17.22
N ASN A 772 1.56 1.31 -16.67
CA ASN A 772 1.31 1.35 -15.23
C ASN A 772 2.31 0.48 -14.46
N VAL A 773 2.56 -0.75 -14.91
CA VAL A 773 3.53 -1.67 -14.28
C VAL A 773 4.94 -1.08 -14.35
N PHE A 774 5.35 -0.57 -15.51
CA PHE A 774 6.64 0.08 -15.67
C PHE A 774 6.79 1.29 -14.74
N MET A 775 5.77 2.16 -14.70
CA MET A 775 5.77 3.35 -13.84
C MET A 775 5.74 3.00 -12.36
N ALA A 776 5.01 1.97 -11.93
CA ALA A 776 5.03 1.49 -10.56
C ALA A 776 6.45 1.09 -10.14
N ILE A 777 7.13 0.30 -10.97
CA ILE A 777 8.52 -0.15 -10.73
C ILE A 777 9.49 1.03 -10.74
N LEU A 778 9.39 1.91 -11.74
CA LEU A 778 10.27 3.07 -11.90
C LEU A 778 10.13 4.04 -10.73
N THR A 779 8.90 4.38 -10.35
CA THR A 779 8.63 5.34 -9.27
C THR A 779 8.99 4.76 -7.90
N TYR A 780 8.74 3.47 -7.67
CA TYR A 780 9.24 2.79 -6.47
C TYR A 780 10.77 2.88 -6.40
N TRP A 781 11.47 2.57 -7.51
CA TRP A 781 12.92 2.67 -7.54
C TRP A 781 13.42 4.11 -7.30
N LEU A 782 12.87 5.11 -8.00
CA LEU A 782 13.29 6.51 -7.89
C LEU A 782 13.11 7.08 -6.47
N PHE A 783 11.95 6.87 -5.86
CA PHE A 783 11.60 7.53 -4.60
C PHE A 783 11.96 6.70 -3.37
N ARG A 784 11.97 5.35 -3.46
CA ARG A 784 12.18 4.47 -2.30
C ARG A 784 13.52 3.74 -2.30
N VAL A 785 14.12 3.50 -3.48
CA VAL A 785 15.39 2.77 -3.58
C VAL A 785 16.57 3.71 -3.79
N ALA A 786 16.55 4.50 -4.87
CA ALA A 786 17.58 5.48 -5.21
C ALA A 786 17.55 6.73 -4.31
N ASN A 787 16.42 6.95 -3.61
CA ASN A 787 16.22 8.02 -2.64
C ASN A 787 16.52 9.40 -3.27
N LEU A 788 15.75 9.81 -4.30
CA LEU A 788 15.99 11.03 -5.08
C LEU A 788 16.13 12.33 -4.25
N SER A 789 15.62 12.36 -3.01
CA SER A 789 15.83 13.44 -2.05
C SER A 789 17.31 13.62 -1.67
N SER A 790 18.07 12.53 -1.55
CA SER A 790 19.53 12.52 -1.37
C SER A 790 20.25 13.05 -2.61
N LEU A 791 19.80 12.66 -3.80
CA LEU A 791 20.34 13.17 -5.08
C LEU A 791 20.10 14.67 -5.25
N LYS A 792 18.93 15.20 -4.86
CA LYS A 792 18.67 16.65 -4.84
C LYS A 792 19.65 17.39 -3.92
N ASN A 793 20.01 16.82 -2.77
CA ASN A 793 21.03 17.38 -1.88
C ASN A 793 22.43 17.32 -2.50
N LEU A 794 22.74 16.27 -3.28
CA LEU A 794 23.99 16.18 -4.05
C LEU A 794 24.09 17.28 -5.12
N PHE A 795 23.01 17.48 -5.89
CA PHE A 795 22.95 18.53 -6.92
C PHE A 795 22.96 19.95 -6.30
N HIS A 796 22.40 20.13 -5.10
CA HIS A 796 22.47 21.38 -4.37
C HIS A 796 23.88 21.65 -3.81
N LYS A 797 24.60 20.63 -3.30
CA LYS A 797 26.00 20.72 -2.86
C LYS A 797 26.96 21.10 -4.00
N THR A 798 26.73 20.62 -5.22
CA THR A 798 27.51 21.06 -6.39
C THR A 798 27.28 22.53 -6.76
N LYS A 799 26.07 23.07 -6.52
CA LYS A 799 25.77 24.50 -6.80
C LYS A 799 26.33 25.45 -5.74
N THR A 800 26.37 25.04 -4.47
CA THR A 800 27.00 25.83 -3.40
C THR A 800 28.53 25.74 -3.43
N GLY A 801 29.09 24.57 -3.79
CA GLY A 801 30.53 24.42 -4.02
C GLY A 801 31.05 25.31 -5.15
N SER A 802 30.33 25.41 -6.27
CA SER A 802 30.70 26.30 -7.38
C SER A 802 30.69 27.78 -6.98
N LYS A 803 29.67 28.23 -6.22
CA LYS A 803 29.58 29.62 -5.74
C LYS A 803 30.69 29.99 -4.75
N ALA A 804 31.15 29.06 -3.92
CA ALA A 804 32.27 29.28 -3.00
C ALA A 804 33.62 29.40 -3.73
N THR A 805 33.85 28.62 -4.79
CA THR A 805 35.05 28.78 -5.64
C THR A 805 35.04 30.06 -6.47
N ASP A 806 33.88 30.53 -6.92
CA ASP A 806 33.78 31.78 -7.69
C ASP A 806 33.95 33.02 -6.79
N THR A 807 33.43 32.99 -5.55
CA THR A 807 33.68 34.07 -4.57
C THR A 807 35.12 34.07 -4.04
N ALA A 808 35.77 32.91 -3.91
CA ALA A 808 37.20 32.83 -3.59
C ALA A 808 38.10 33.35 -4.73
N LYS A 809 37.71 33.14 -6.00
CA LYS A 809 38.42 33.68 -7.17
C LYS A 809 38.19 35.19 -7.38
N GLU A 810 37.01 35.72 -7.05
CA GLU A 810 36.76 37.17 -7.04
C GLU A 810 37.43 37.88 -5.84
N GLY A 811 37.53 37.23 -4.68
CA GLY A 811 38.28 37.72 -3.53
C GLY A 811 39.80 37.80 -3.79
N ALA A 812 40.37 36.78 -4.45
CA ALA A 812 41.80 36.76 -4.79
C ALA A 812 42.19 37.80 -5.86
N LYS A 813 41.28 38.16 -6.78
CA LYS A 813 41.54 39.21 -7.79
C LYS A 813 41.49 40.64 -7.24
N LYS A 814 40.88 40.86 -6.06
CA LYS A 814 40.83 42.19 -5.40
C LYS A 814 42.01 42.48 -4.47
N VAL A 815 42.92 41.52 -4.27
CA VAL A 815 44.12 41.71 -3.43
C VAL A 815 45.39 41.95 -4.28
N THR A 816 45.29 41.88 -5.62
CA THR A 816 46.40 42.17 -6.56
C THR A 816 46.02 43.21 -7.61
N ALA A 817 45.31 44.28 -7.22
CA ALA A 817 45.10 45.49 -8.02
C ALA A 817 45.33 46.73 -7.16
#